data_AF-A0AAP9XU92-F1
#
_entry.id   AF-A0AAP9XU92-F1
#
_cell.length_a   1.000
_cell.length_b   1.000
_cell.length_c   1.000
_cell.angle_alpha   90.00
_cell.angle_beta   90.00
_cell.angle_gamma   90.00
#
_symmetry.space_group_name_H-M   'P 1'
#
loop_
_entity.id
_entity.type
_entity.pdbx_description
1 polymer ?
#
loop_
_entity_poly.entity_id
_entity_poly.type
_entity_poly.pdbx_seq_one_letter_code
_entity_poly.pdbx_strand_id
1 'polypeptide(L)'
;MNTRRTVKFSLIFSSLFALQGCINGDGSSTQQSASPAEELVNNGSFAAGTDGWWAAGGQLDRVDNMGCFTFTNGGANPWDVIFAQSGIPLAEGQSYNLSFTAVTRKPINAKILVQQDGAPYTNYFAQDVELNETRKDFNFKFTPKSADEKAQFQLQLGTQSPTTVCLSNVSLKGPRLKVASNFAPIRVNQVGYLPHALKRATMVSDSTQPLSWTLLNSVGTKVAEGQTKPFGINRASNENVHIIDFSQYTEETGKLTLVVGDKKSHPFNISSKLYQQLKYDALSFFYQQRSGIPIEKQYVQRPDLARPAGHPSERVTCFNKTDAKGNKWPGCDYKLDVTGGWYDAGDQGKYVVNGGISTWTLMNFFEHEKYSRNVKESAFSDGKVKIPENNNRKNDLLDEARWMMDFMLAMQVPDGKKAWVPVGDQSGHLEALKLTEIDASGMAFHKVADEAWTGMPLPPHKDPQPRYLSQPSTAATLNLAATAAQCARVWKDTDAAYAKRCLAAAEKAWKSANKHPNVFAYDNFVGSGPYDDTKVDDEFYWAAAELFTTTGKAEYLDAIKNSRYYLTSPKGDKDATGDLFWQDVSAAGTITLALVPNDLPAEDVKKAKQTIINTANAYAQSVQTEGYLIPYSAVEYPWGSNSNLMNRSIFLGLAHDFTGDRKYVQAMSDAMDYVLGRNPLDQSYVSGYGSRPLKNPHHRFWAQQLDPSSPLVPPGVMSGGPNSISFSDPIAASLKGHCTGQTCWKDEIGAWTLNEVTINWNAPFFWTTSYIDEGYLNK
;
A
#
# COMPACT_ATOMS: atom_id res chain seq x y z
N MET A 1 -51.24 -64.64 -30.70
CA MET A 1 -50.00 -64.22 -30.01
C MET A 1 -50.38 -63.09 -29.07
N ASN A 2 -50.41 -63.27 -27.75
CA ASN A 2 -49.29 -63.43 -26.79
C ASN A 2 -48.43 -62.16 -26.68
N THR A 3 -47.92 -61.66 -25.53
CA THR A 3 -48.13 -61.83 -24.05
C THR A 3 -47.20 -60.78 -23.38
N ARG A 4 -47.27 -60.30 -22.12
CA ARG A 4 -48.05 -60.45 -20.86
C ARG A 4 -47.79 -59.12 -20.07
N ARG A 5 -48.62 -58.55 -19.17
CA ARG A 5 -49.02 -58.97 -17.79
C ARG A 5 -47.84 -59.30 -16.85
N THR A 6 -47.73 -58.89 -15.58
CA THR A 6 -48.41 -57.89 -14.72
C THR A 6 -47.71 -57.81 -13.34
N VAL A 7 -47.97 -56.74 -12.57
CA VAL A 7 -48.16 -56.74 -11.08
C VAL A 7 -46.96 -56.86 -10.12
N LYS A 8 -46.89 -55.88 -9.18
CA LYS A 8 -46.23 -55.95 -7.86
C LYS A 8 -47.13 -56.69 -6.86
N PHE A 9 -46.58 -57.40 -5.87
CA PHE A 9 -47.31 -57.64 -4.61
C PHE A 9 -46.40 -57.51 -3.38
N SER A 10 -46.99 -57.03 -2.29
CA SER A 10 -46.36 -56.76 -0.99
C SER A 10 -46.29 -58.00 -0.09
N LEU A 11 -45.51 -57.93 1.00
CA LEU A 11 -45.91 -58.01 2.41
C LEU A 11 -44.60 -58.10 3.27
N ILE A 12 -44.33 -57.15 4.16
CA ILE A 12 -44.64 -57.20 5.61
C ILE A 12 -44.01 -58.41 6.30
N PHE A 13 -43.05 -58.17 7.21
CA PHE A 13 -43.16 -58.64 8.60
C PHE A 13 -42.30 -57.79 9.55
N SER A 14 -42.80 -57.63 10.77
CA SER A 14 -42.29 -56.79 11.85
C SER A 14 -41.60 -57.60 12.94
N SER A 15 -40.60 -57.02 13.62
CA SER A 15 -40.11 -57.49 14.92
C SER A 15 -39.68 -56.33 15.82
N LEU A 16 -40.38 -56.12 16.93
CA LEU A 16 -39.83 -55.41 18.09
C LEU A 16 -38.90 -56.37 18.84
N PHE A 17 -37.82 -55.85 19.44
CA PHE A 17 -37.43 -56.21 20.81
C PHE A 17 -36.73 -55.02 21.47
N ALA A 18 -36.78 -54.98 22.80
CA ALA A 18 -36.46 -53.79 23.59
C ALA A 18 -35.35 -54.04 24.62
N LEU A 19 -35.00 -52.94 25.31
CA LEU A 19 -34.39 -52.82 26.64
C LEU A 19 -32.86 -52.73 26.79
N GLN A 20 -32.54 -51.72 27.62
CA GLN A 20 -31.41 -51.59 28.54
C GLN A 20 -30.01 -51.37 27.94
N GLY A 21 -29.40 -50.26 28.38
CA GLY A 21 -28.00 -49.96 28.12
C GLY A 21 -27.12 -50.25 29.32
N CYS A 22 -25.82 -50.29 29.08
CA CYS A 22 -24.80 -49.89 30.03
C CYS A 22 -23.53 -49.49 29.26
N ILE A 23 -22.96 -48.35 29.65
CA ILE A 23 -21.53 -47.99 29.65
C ILE A 23 -20.61 -48.77 28.69
N ASN A 24 -20.04 -48.05 27.72
CA ASN A 24 -18.60 -48.03 27.53
C ASN A 24 -18.21 -46.69 26.90
N GLY A 25 -17.11 -46.10 27.39
CA GLY A 25 -16.51 -44.94 26.76
C GLY A 25 -15.47 -45.38 25.75
N ASP A 26 -15.55 -44.87 24.53
CA ASP A 26 -14.44 -44.88 23.59
C ASP A 26 -14.07 -43.42 23.30
N GLY A 27 -12.84 -43.05 23.64
CA GLY A 27 -12.28 -41.79 23.19
C GLY A 27 -12.08 -41.86 21.69
N SER A 28 -12.84 -41.07 20.93
CA SER A 28 -12.61 -40.95 19.49
C SER A 28 -11.27 -40.24 19.26
N SER A 29 -10.20 -41.01 19.15
CA SER A 29 -8.97 -40.54 18.53
C SER A 29 -9.32 -40.16 17.09
N THR A 30 -9.44 -38.86 16.83
CA THR A 30 -9.56 -38.34 15.47
C THR A 30 -8.27 -38.69 14.74
N GLN A 31 -8.28 -39.79 13.99
CA GLN A 31 -7.21 -40.15 13.08
C GLN A 31 -7.11 -39.04 12.03
N GLN A 32 -6.20 -38.10 12.27
CA GLN A 32 -5.85 -37.06 11.32
C GLN A 32 -5.30 -37.77 10.09
N SER A 33 -6.03 -37.68 8.96
CA SER A 33 -5.54 -38.21 7.69
C SER A 33 -4.21 -37.53 7.36
N ALA A 34 -3.17 -38.34 7.11
CA ALA A 34 -1.84 -37.82 6.83
C ALA A 34 -1.89 -36.85 5.63
N SER A 35 -1.66 -35.57 5.91
CA SER A 35 -1.52 -34.57 4.85
C SER A 35 -0.24 -34.86 4.05
N PRO A 36 -0.17 -34.46 2.77
CA PRO A 36 1.05 -34.63 1.97
C PRO A 36 2.27 -34.02 2.67
N ALA A 37 3.44 -34.62 2.47
CA ALA A 37 4.68 -34.04 2.97
C ALA A 37 5.00 -32.76 2.19
N GLU A 38 4.94 -31.63 2.86
CA GLU A 38 5.30 -30.30 2.35
C GLU A 38 6.75 -29.96 2.72
N GLU A 39 7.36 -29.02 2.01
CA GLU A 39 8.61 -28.39 2.45
C GLU A 39 8.29 -27.29 3.46
N LEU A 40 8.93 -27.32 4.62
CA LEU A 40 8.71 -26.36 5.71
C LEU A 40 9.84 -25.35 5.89
N VAL A 41 11.01 -25.58 5.27
CA VAL A 41 12.11 -24.61 5.25
C VAL A 41 12.03 -23.73 4.01
N ASN A 42 11.88 -22.43 4.23
CA ASN A 42 11.93 -21.41 3.20
C ASN A 42 13.39 -21.13 2.80
N ASN A 43 13.65 -20.90 1.51
CA ASN A 43 14.98 -20.55 0.98
C ASN A 43 16.12 -21.50 1.43
N GLY A 44 15.84 -22.80 1.55
CA GLY A 44 16.80 -23.83 1.97
C GLY A 44 18.03 -24.00 1.06
N SER A 45 17.94 -23.55 -0.18
CA SER A 45 19.02 -23.52 -1.17
C SER A 45 19.86 -22.24 -1.15
N PHE A 46 19.49 -21.23 -0.35
CA PHE A 46 20.08 -19.88 -0.35
C PHE A 46 20.07 -19.19 -1.73
N ALA A 47 19.13 -19.58 -2.60
CA ALA A 47 18.98 -18.96 -3.92
C ALA A 47 18.53 -17.49 -3.80
N ALA A 48 17.66 -17.18 -2.83
CA ALA A 48 17.21 -15.84 -2.49
C ALA A 48 18.12 -15.17 -1.43
N GLY A 49 19.44 -15.37 -1.51
CA GLY A 49 20.36 -14.86 -0.50
C GLY A 49 20.14 -15.55 0.85
N THR A 50 20.15 -14.75 1.92
CA THR A 50 19.93 -15.19 3.31
C THR A 50 18.49 -14.98 3.78
N ASP A 51 17.55 -14.69 2.87
CA ASP A 51 16.16 -14.39 3.21
C ASP A 51 15.46 -15.54 3.95
N GLY A 52 14.70 -15.22 5.00
CA GLY A 52 14.07 -16.18 5.91
C GLY A 52 15.04 -16.81 6.94
N TRP A 53 16.33 -16.48 6.90
CA TRP A 53 17.32 -16.96 7.86
C TRP A 53 17.78 -15.85 8.81
N TRP A 54 18.07 -16.21 10.05
CA TRP A 54 18.68 -15.30 11.03
C TRP A 54 19.87 -15.96 11.73
N ALA A 55 20.72 -15.15 12.34
CA ALA A 55 21.86 -15.63 13.11
C ALA A 55 22.18 -14.72 14.30
N ALA A 56 22.84 -15.28 15.30
CA ALA A 56 23.32 -14.60 16.51
C ALA A 56 24.77 -15.03 16.80
N GLY A 57 25.57 -14.14 17.39
CA GLY A 57 26.98 -14.42 17.72
C GLY A 57 27.95 -14.44 16.53
N GLY A 58 27.53 -14.02 15.34
CA GLY A 58 28.36 -13.95 14.14
C GLY A 58 27.64 -13.35 12.94
N GLN A 59 28.28 -13.40 11.77
CA GLN A 59 27.78 -12.86 10.51
C GLN A 59 27.33 -14.00 9.59
N LEU A 60 26.18 -13.85 8.93
CA LEU A 60 25.65 -14.79 7.94
C LEU A 60 25.71 -14.17 6.54
N ASP A 61 26.49 -14.76 5.65
CA ASP A 61 26.62 -14.35 4.25
C ASP A 61 26.24 -15.49 3.30
N ARG A 62 25.90 -15.17 2.04
CA ARG A 62 25.81 -16.18 0.98
C ARG A 62 27.15 -16.31 0.26
N VAL A 63 27.77 -17.48 0.31
CA VAL A 63 29.04 -17.79 -0.39
C VAL A 63 28.88 -19.13 -1.12
N ASP A 64 29.27 -19.20 -2.40
CA ASP A 64 29.23 -20.42 -3.23
C ASP A 64 27.88 -21.17 -3.22
N ASN A 65 26.76 -20.42 -3.21
CA ASN A 65 25.38 -20.93 -3.06
C ASN A 65 25.12 -21.70 -1.74
N MET A 66 25.83 -21.32 -0.67
CA MET A 66 25.62 -21.79 0.69
C MET A 66 25.37 -20.60 1.62
N GLY A 67 24.57 -20.80 2.66
CA GLY A 67 24.51 -19.89 3.80
C GLY A 67 25.71 -20.14 4.69
N CYS A 68 26.71 -19.26 4.64
CA CYS A 68 27.96 -19.35 5.36
C CYS A 68 27.95 -18.39 6.55
N PHE A 69 27.87 -18.98 7.74
CA PHE A 69 27.89 -18.27 9.00
C PHE A 69 29.31 -18.28 9.60
N THR A 70 29.85 -17.10 9.92
CA THR A 70 31.19 -16.90 10.48
C THR A 70 31.12 -16.26 11.85
N PHE A 71 31.75 -16.87 12.86
CA PHE A 71 31.81 -16.35 14.22
C PHE A 71 33.27 -16.22 14.69
N THR A 72 33.56 -15.13 15.39
CA THR A 72 34.90 -14.78 15.91
C THR A 72 35.07 -15.07 17.40
N ASN A 73 33.97 -15.36 18.11
CA ASN A 73 33.94 -15.74 19.52
C ASN A 73 32.84 -16.82 19.70
N GLY A 74 33.18 -17.95 20.33
CA GLY A 74 32.23 -19.03 20.61
C GLY A 74 31.34 -18.79 21.82
N GLY A 75 31.64 -17.82 22.68
CA GLY A 75 30.92 -17.61 23.94
C GLY A 75 31.13 -18.72 24.98
N ALA A 76 30.35 -18.66 26.05
CA ALA A 76 30.36 -19.60 27.18
C ALA A 76 29.26 -20.68 27.09
N ASN A 77 28.21 -20.46 26.28
CA ASN A 77 27.08 -21.39 26.13
C ASN A 77 26.90 -21.81 24.66
N PRO A 78 26.32 -23.00 24.38
CA PRO A 78 26.05 -23.46 23.00
C PRO A 78 25.17 -22.52 22.17
N TRP A 79 24.28 -21.76 22.82
CA TRP A 79 23.35 -20.82 22.19
C TRP A 79 23.90 -19.39 22.09
N ASP A 80 25.13 -19.12 22.52
CA ASP A 80 25.75 -17.79 22.33
C ASP A 80 26.06 -17.51 20.85
N VAL A 81 26.07 -18.58 20.03
CA VAL A 81 26.29 -18.56 18.59
C VAL A 81 25.25 -19.47 17.92
N ILE A 82 24.36 -18.89 17.12
CA ILE A 82 23.20 -19.57 16.50
C ILE A 82 23.11 -19.21 15.03
N PHE A 83 22.79 -20.20 14.19
CA PHE A 83 22.28 -20.00 12.83
C PHE A 83 20.94 -20.74 12.69
N ALA A 84 19.88 -20.06 12.25
CA ALA A 84 18.51 -20.56 12.43
C ALA A 84 17.48 -20.05 11.40
N GLN A 85 16.33 -20.74 11.39
CA GLN A 85 15.11 -20.30 10.72
C GLN A 85 13.90 -20.56 11.62
N SER A 86 13.08 -19.53 11.80
CA SER A 86 11.87 -19.51 12.64
C SER A 86 10.58 -19.76 11.85
N GLY A 87 9.45 -19.90 12.56
CA GLY A 87 8.12 -19.94 11.95
C GLY A 87 7.79 -21.25 11.23
N ILE A 88 8.37 -22.37 11.70
CA ILE A 88 8.19 -23.71 11.16
C ILE A 88 6.99 -24.39 11.88
N PRO A 89 5.88 -24.68 11.17
CA PRO A 89 4.69 -25.27 11.78
C PRO A 89 4.74 -26.81 11.80
N LEU A 90 4.83 -27.41 12.99
CA LEU A 90 4.93 -28.84 13.24
C LEU A 90 3.63 -29.41 13.81
N ALA A 91 3.13 -30.48 13.20
CA ALA A 91 1.96 -31.22 13.65
C ALA A 91 2.36 -32.40 14.55
N GLU A 92 1.64 -32.56 15.66
CA GLU A 92 1.89 -33.61 16.65
C GLU A 92 1.86 -35.02 16.04
N GLY A 93 2.78 -35.88 16.45
CA GLY A 93 2.78 -37.30 16.06
C GLY A 93 3.11 -37.59 14.58
N GLN A 94 3.30 -36.56 13.75
CA GLN A 94 3.66 -36.72 12.34
C GLN A 94 5.16 -37.00 12.14
N SER A 95 5.53 -37.63 11.03
CA SER A 95 6.95 -37.88 10.70
C SER A 95 7.53 -36.72 9.88
N TYR A 96 8.67 -36.21 10.33
CA TYR A 96 9.45 -35.19 9.63
C TYR A 96 10.82 -35.73 9.22
N ASN A 97 11.32 -35.24 8.09
CA ASN A 97 12.65 -35.53 7.56
C ASN A 97 13.45 -34.23 7.39
N LEU A 98 14.39 -34.01 8.30
CA LEU A 98 15.36 -32.91 8.25
C LEU A 98 16.60 -33.35 7.47
N SER A 99 17.01 -32.59 6.48
CA SER A 99 18.25 -32.84 5.73
C SER A 99 18.95 -31.55 5.34
N PHE A 100 20.28 -31.59 5.26
CA PHE A 100 21.12 -30.48 4.78
C PHE A 100 22.51 -30.99 4.37
N THR A 101 23.19 -30.23 3.52
CA THR A 101 24.63 -30.37 3.25
C THR A 101 25.38 -29.36 4.12
N ALA A 102 26.45 -29.79 4.81
CA ALA A 102 27.29 -28.89 5.61
C ALA A 102 28.78 -29.04 5.29
N VAL A 103 29.54 -27.95 5.46
CA VAL A 103 31.01 -27.92 5.47
C VAL A 103 31.50 -26.81 6.40
N THR A 104 32.69 -26.95 6.99
CA THR A 104 33.28 -25.97 7.90
C THR A 104 34.72 -25.65 7.50
N ARG A 105 35.26 -24.50 7.94
CA ARG A 105 36.68 -24.16 7.72
C ARG A 105 37.64 -24.77 8.75
N LYS A 106 37.10 -25.39 9.80
CA LYS A 106 37.82 -26.10 10.87
C LYS A 106 36.83 -27.08 11.52
N PRO A 107 37.25 -28.30 11.91
CA PRO A 107 36.38 -29.24 12.60
C PRO A 107 35.78 -28.66 13.89
N ILE A 108 34.47 -28.86 14.08
CA ILE A 108 33.71 -28.46 15.28
C ILE A 108 32.60 -29.47 15.56
N ASN A 109 32.10 -29.47 16.80
CA ASN A 109 30.84 -30.12 17.14
C ASN A 109 29.70 -29.10 17.10
N ALA A 110 28.66 -29.38 16.31
CA ALA A 110 27.49 -28.54 16.18
C ALA A 110 26.25 -29.27 16.72
N LYS A 111 25.40 -28.54 17.44
CA LYS A 111 24.15 -29.09 17.98
C LYS A 111 22.99 -28.68 17.08
N ILE A 112 22.40 -29.65 16.40
CA ILE A 112 21.24 -29.47 15.54
C ILE A 112 19.98 -29.59 16.37
N LEU A 113 19.06 -28.66 16.20
CA LEU A 113 17.81 -28.59 16.96
C LEU A 113 16.63 -28.32 16.05
N VAL A 114 15.48 -28.91 16.40
CA VAL A 114 14.18 -28.36 16.05
C VAL A 114 13.43 -28.18 17.36
N GLN A 115 13.07 -26.95 17.71
CA GLN A 115 12.58 -26.58 19.03
C GLN A 115 11.56 -25.43 18.98
N GLN A 116 10.91 -25.10 20.10
CA GLN A 116 10.04 -23.92 20.23
C GLN A 116 10.78 -22.60 19.94
N ASP A 117 10.14 -21.67 19.24
CA ASP A 117 10.64 -20.29 19.09
C ASP A 117 10.23 -19.39 20.26
N GLY A 118 10.88 -19.63 21.40
CA GLY A 118 10.66 -18.92 22.66
C GLY A 118 10.71 -19.86 23.86
N ALA A 119 10.78 -19.28 25.06
CA ALA A 119 10.72 -20.04 26.31
C ALA A 119 9.40 -20.85 26.38
N PRO A 120 9.43 -22.13 26.81
CA PRO A 120 10.53 -22.82 27.51
C PRO A 120 11.57 -23.53 26.61
N TYR A 121 11.60 -23.28 25.30
CA TYR A 121 12.54 -23.89 24.34
C TYR A 121 12.49 -25.43 24.31
N THR A 122 11.28 -26.00 24.29
CA THR A 122 11.09 -27.46 24.21
C THR A 122 11.65 -28.01 22.89
N ASN A 123 12.49 -29.06 22.97
CA ASN A 123 13.08 -29.72 21.81
C ASN A 123 12.16 -30.80 21.23
N TYR A 124 11.85 -30.69 19.94
CA TYR A 124 11.22 -31.74 19.13
C TYR A 124 12.25 -32.67 18.50
N PHE A 125 13.42 -32.13 18.18
CA PHE A 125 14.60 -32.85 17.73
C PHE A 125 15.85 -32.21 18.33
N ALA A 126 16.83 -33.04 18.71
CA ALA A 126 18.14 -32.59 19.17
C ALA A 126 19.18 -33.66 18.82
N GLN A 127 20.25 -33.27 18.13
CA GLN A 127 21.33 -34.17 17.75
C GLN A 127 22.66 -33.39 17.64
N ASP A 128 23.67 -33.85 18.37
CA ASP A 128 25.04 -33.38 18.20
C ASP A 128 25.69 -34.06 16.99
N VAL A 129 26.42 -33.30 16.17
CA VAL A 129 27.17 -33.80 15.01
C VAL A 129 28.56 -33.18 14.93
N GLU A 130 29.52 -33.97 14.44
CA GLU A 130 30.80 -33.44 13.99
C GLU A 130 30.65 -32.88 12.57
N LEU A 131 31.02 -31.61 12.39
CA LEU A 131 31.17 -30.95 11.10
C LEU A 131 32.66 -30.72 10.82
N ASN A 132 33.10 -30.94 9.58
CA ASN A 132 34.51 -30.87 9.19
C ASN A 132 34.70 -30.18 7.82
N GLU A 133 35.93 -30.22 7.31
CA GLU A 133 36.36 -29.51 6.09
C GLU A 133 35.88 -30.17 4.78
N THR A 134 35.22 -31.33 4.87
CA THR A 134 34.61 -32.01 3.71
C THR A 134 33.11 -31.73 3.68
N ARG A 135 32.56 -31.41 2.50
CA ARG A 135 31.10 -31.33 2.31
C ARG A 135 30.47 -32.70 2.62
N LYS A 136 29.53 -32.71 3.57
CA LYS A 136 28.84 -33.90 4.04
C LYS A 136 27.34 -33.66 4.10
N ASP A 137 26.58 -34.64 3.62
CA ASP A 137 25.13 -34.63 3.71
C ASP A 137 24.66 -35.26 5.02
N PHE A 138 23.64 -34.65 5.62
CA PHE A 138 22.99 -35.07 6.85
C PHE A 138 21.51 -35.29 6.60
N ASN A 139 20.94 -36.33 7.22
CA ASN A 139 19.54 -36.71 7.09
C ASN A 139 19.06 -37.33 8.41
N PHE A 140 17.99 -36.79 8.96
CA PHE A 140 17.42 -37.18 10.25
C PHE A 140 15.90 -37.27 10.15
N LYS A 141 15.33 -38.27 10.81
CA LYS A 141 13.88 -38.40 10.98
C LYS A 141 13.50 -38.19 12.43
N PHE A 142 12.42 -37.45 12.67
CA PHE A 142 11.87 -37.23 14.00
C PHE A 142 10.36 -37.10 13.97
N THR A 143 9.76 -37.15 15.17
CA THR A 143 8.32 -36.99 15.40
C THR A 143 8.13 -36.08 16.60
N PRO A 144 7.52 -34.89 16.46
CA PRO A 144 7.32 -33.97 17.56
C PRO A 144 6.26 -34.51 18.53
N LYS A 145 6.50 -34.33 19.82
CA LYS A 145 5.65 -34.81 20.92
C LYS A 145 4.46 -33.90 21.25
N SER A 146 4.39 -32.72 20.63
CA SER A 146 3.25 -31.81 20.64
C SER A 146 3.20 -31.07 19.31
N ALA A 147 2.07 -30.45 19.00
CA ALA A 147 2.00 -29.47 17.92
C ALA A 147 2.77 -28.18 18.28
N ASP A 148 3.25 -27.47 17.28
CA ASP A 148 3.85 -26.14 17.39
C ASP A 148 3.59 -25.33 16.11
N GLU A 149 3.06 -24.12 16.24
CA GLU A 149 2.82 -23.23 15.11
C GLU A 149 4.08 -22.47 14.67
N LYS A 150 5.05 -22.36 15.57
CA LYS A 150 6.22 -21.48 15.48
C LYS A 150 7.46 -22.20 16.01
N ALA A 151 7.67 -23.46 15.61
CA ALA A 151 8.96 -24.07 15.87
C ALA A 151 10.05 -23.36 15.05
N GLN A 152 11.30 -23.67 15.37
CA GLN A 152 12.47 -23.17 14.68
C GLN A 152 13.47 -24.31 14.48
N PHE A 153 14.15 -24.28 13.34
CA PHE A 153 15.37 -25.05 13.11
C PHE A 153 16.55 -24.21 13.58
N GLN A 154 17.42 -24.76 14.43
CA GLN A 154 18.65 -24.12 14.85
C GLN A 154 19.87 -25.03 14.65
N LEU A 155 20.99 -24.40 14.33
CA LEU A 155 22.33 -24.93 14.52
C LEU A 155 23.02 -24.10 15.61
N GLN A 156 23.21 -24.70 16.78
CA GLN A 156 23.93 -24.11 17.91
C GLN A 156 25.42 -24.45 17.80
N LEU A 157 26.24 -23.40 17.80
CA LEU A 157 27.69 -23.43 17.49
C LEU A 157 28.54 -22.84 18.61
N GLY A 158 27.92 -22.42 19.72
CA GLY A 158 28.62 -21.84 20.85
C GLY A 158 29.54 -22.83 21.56
N THR A 159 30.44 -22.30 22.39
CA THR A 159 31.60 -22.99 23.00
C THR A 159 32.62 -23.58 22.02
N GLN A 160 32.38 -23.54 20.70
CA GLN A 160 33.33 -24.03 19.70
C GLN A 160 34.42 -23.00 19.38
N SER A 161 35.51 -23.46 18.78
CA SER A 161 36.56 -22.56 18.28
C SER A 161 36.06 -21.73 17.08
N PRO A 162 36.42 -20.43 16.98
CA PRO A 162 36.06 -19.57 15.86
C PRO A 162 36.34 -20.17 14.47
N THR A 163 35.30 -20.23 13.64
CA THR A 163 35.31 -20.81 12.29
C THR A 163 34.18 -20.23 11.42
N THR A 164 34.12 -20.69 10.17
CA THR A 164 32.97 -20.51 9.27
C THR A 164 32.28 -21.86 9.07
N VAL A 165 30.95 -21.88 9.19
CA VAL A 165 30.07 -23.03 8.94
C VAL A 165 29.16 -22.69 7.78
N CYS A 166 29.17 -23.50 6.73
CA CYS A 166 28.35 -23.30 5.54
C CYS A 166 27.31 -24.42 5.41
N LEU A 167 26.03 -24.05 5.27
CA LEU A 167 24.93 -24.96 4.96
C LEU A 167 24.37 -24.73 3.55
N SER A 168 23.90 -25.79 2.90
CA SER A 168 23.03 -25.69 1.73
C SER A 168 22.03 -26.85 1.69
N ASN A 169 21.03 -26.76 0.82
CA ASN A 169 19.97 -27.76 0.66
C ASN A 169 19.25 -28.09 1.97
N VAL A 170 19.11 -27.11 2.87
CA VAL A 170 18.39 -27.31 4.13
C VAL A 170 16.92 -27.53 3.82
N SER A 171 16.38 -28.65 4.26
CA SER A 171 15.03 -29.11 3.90
C SER A 171 14.44 -29.79 5.12
N LEU A 172 13.21 -29.43 5.48
CA LEU A 172 12.45 -30.07 6.53
C LEU A 172 11.10 -30.48 5.96
N LYS A 173 10.98 -31.75 5.59
CA LYS A 173 9.79 -32.27 4.91
C LYS A 173 8.89 -33.04 5.84
N GLY A 174 7.60 -32.71 5.82
CA GLY A 174 6.56 -33.39 6.57
C GLY A 174 5.21 -32.67 6.46
N PRO A 175 4.15 -33.18 7.10
CA PRO A 175 2.85 -32.54 7.10
C PRO A 175 2.91 -31.15 7.74
N ARG A 176 2.40 -30.10 7.07
CA ARG A 176 2.34 -28.76 7.65
C ARG A 176 1.26 -28.69 8.73
N LEU A 177 1.55 -28.16 9.92
CA LEU A 177 0.48 -27.83 10.87
C LEU A 177 -0.38 -26.71 10.27
N LYS A 178 -1.61 -27.05 9.87
CA LYS A 178 -2.61 -26.09 9.41
C LYS A 178 -3.34 -25.50 10.62
N VAL A 179 -2.83 -24.38 11.11
CA VAL A 179 -3.54 -23.52 12.08
C VAL A 179 -4.81 -23.00 11.41
N ALA A 180 -5.93 -22.99 12.14
CA ALA A 180 -7.15 -22.38 11.65
C ALA A 180 -6.92 -20.86 11.49
N SER A 181 -6.99 -20.36 10.26
CA SER A 181 -6.85 -18.93 10.02
C SER A 181 -8.02 -18.18 10.67
N ASN A 182 -7.71 -17.07 11.36
CA ASN A 182 -8.70 -16.16 11.92
C ASN A 182 -9.37 -15.27 10.84
N PHE A 183 -8.96 -15.38 9.58
CA PHE A 183 -9.55 -14.65 8.46
C PHE A 183 -10.85 -15.31 7.99
N ALA A 184 -11.84 -14.52 7.58
CA ALA A 184 -13.04 -15.08 6.98
C ALA A 184 -12.70 -15.89 5.71
N PRO A 185 -13.09 -17.16 5.58
CA PRO A 185 -12.73 -18.00 4.42
C PRO A 185 -13.39 -17.53 3.11
N ILE A 186 -14.43 -16.69 3.19
CA ILE A 186 -15.08 -16.02 2.05
C ILE A 186 -14.82 -14.52 2.19
N ARG A 187 -13.87 -14.01 1.38
CA ARG A 187 -13.43 -12.62 1.35
C ARG A 187 -14.41 -11.78 0.53
N VAL A 188 -14.89 -10.70 1.11
CA VAL A 188 -15.92 -9.80 0.55
C VAL A 188 -15.46 -8.36 0.70
N ASN A 189 -16.06 -7.44 -0.06
CA ASN A 189 -16.09 -6.05 0.35
C ASN A 189 -16.86 -5.98 1.68
N GLN A 190 -16.16 -5.67 2.78
CA GLN A 190 -16.72 -5.74 4.13
C GLN A 190 -17.66 -4.56 4.44
N VAL A 191 -17.75 -3.55 3.57
CA VAL A 191 -18.76 -2.50 3.64
C VAL A 191 -20.00 -2.94 2.85
N GLY A 192 -19.80 -3.39 1.60
CA GLY A 192 -20.90 -3.83 0.75
C GLY A 192 -20.66 -3.66 -0.75
N TYR A 193 -21.75 -3.69 -1.52
CA TYR A 193 -21.73 -3.59 -2.98
C TYR A 193 -22.82 -2.63 -3.49
N LEU A 194 -22.59 -1.99 -4.64
CA LEU A 194 -23.60 -1.15 -5.29
C LEU A 194 -24.66 -2.03 -6.01
N PRO A 195 -25.94 -1.61 -6.09
CA PRO A 195 -27.04 -2.46 -6.56
C PRO A 195 -26.86 -3.07 -7.95
N HIS A 196 -26.21 -2.35 -8.88
CA HIS A 196 -25.98 -2.79 -10.26
C HIS A 196 -24.48 -2.91 -10.63
N ALA A 197 -23.62 -3.07 -9.63
CA ALA A 197 -22.26 -3.58 -9.83
C ALA A 197 -22.27 -5.11 -10.05
N LEU A 198 -21.21 -5.64 -10.67
CA LEU A 198 -20.83 -7.04 -10.49
C LEU A 198 -20.38 -7.23 -9.05
N LYS A 199 -20.98 -8.20 -8.37
CA LYS A 199 -20.82 -8.44 -6.93
C LYS A 199 -20.08 -9.75 -6.77
N ARG A 200 -18.80 -9.64 -6.45
CA ARG A 200 -17.86 -10.76 -6.47
C ARG A 200 -17.15 -10.90 -5.13
N ALA A 201 -17.01 -12.14 -4.69
CA ALA A 201 -16.31 -12.52 -3.47
C ALA A 201 -15.30 -13.63 -3.80
N THR A 202 -14.18 -13.64 -3.08
CA THR A 202 -13.10 -14.61 -3.29
C THR A 202 -13.08 -15.58 -2.12
N MET A 203 -13.25 -16.88 -2.38
CA MET A 203 -13.27 -17.93 -1.36
C MET A 203 -11.98 -18.74 -1.42
N VAL A 204 -11.30 -18.89 -0.28
CA VAL A 204 -10.11 -19.75 -0.17
C VAL A 204 -10.53 -21.22 -0.09
N SER A 205 -10.04 -22.02 -1.04
CA SER A 205 -10.48 -23.41 -1.25
C SER A 205 -9.49 -24.18 -2.11
N ASP A 206 -9.04 -25.34 -1.61
CA ASP A 206 -8.24 -26.32 -2.35
C ASP A 206 -9.07 -27.23 -3.27
N SER A 207 -10.41 -27.07 -3.31
CA SER A 207 -11.27 -27.84 -4.21
C SER A 207 -10.97 -27.49 -5.68
N THR A 208 -10.90 -28.49 -6.55
CA THR A 208 -10.88 -28.25 -8.01
C THR A 208 -12.29 -28.21 -8.62
N GLN A 209 -13.32 -28.51 -7.83
CA GLN A 209 -14.71 -28.60 -8.25
C GLN A 209 -15.54 -27.42 -7.71
N PRO A 210 -16.52 -26.91 -8.48
CA PRO A 210 -17.50 -25.94 -7.99
C PRO A 210 -18.16 -26.37 -6.67
N LEU A 211 -18.30 -25.43 -5.74
CA LEU A 211 -18.97 -25.60 -4.45
C LEU A 211 -20.27 -24.79 -4.44
N SER A 212 -21.30 -25.29 -3.75
CA SER A 212 -22.58 -24.60 -3.64
C SER A 212 -22.51 -23.47 -2.61
N TRP A 213 -22.95 -22.27 -2.99
CA TRP A 213 -23.04 -21.11 -2.10
C TRP A 213 -24.49 -20.66 -1.93
N THR A 214 -24.78 -20.04 -0.78
CA THR A 214 -26.04 -19.34 -0.52
C THR A 214 -25.75 -17.93 0.00
N LEU A 215 -26.60 -16.98 -0.35
CA LEU A 215 -26.64 -15.63 0.20
C LEU A 215 -27.80 -15.57 1.20
N LEU A 216 -27.50 -15.26 2.45
CA LEU A 216 -28.48 -15.13 3.53
C LEU A 216 -28.68 -13.65 3.88
N ASN A 217 -29.91 -13.28 4.22
CA ASN A 217 -30.21 -11.97 4.83
C ASN A 217 -29.96 -11.97 6.35
N SER A 218 -30.20 -10.82 6.98
CA SER A 218 -29.97 -10.59 8.41
C SER A 218 -30.74 -11.49 9.38
N VAL A 219 -31.79 -12.19 8.91
CA VAL A 219 -32.58 -13.16 9.70
C VAL A 219 -32.32 -14.61 9.27
N GLY A 220 -31.31 -14.86 8.44
CA GLY A 220 -30.92 -16.18 7.98
C GLY A 220 -31.76 -16.75 6.83
N THR A 221 -32.66 -15.98 6.23
CA THR A 221 -33.41 -16.42 5.04
C THR A 221 -32.49 -16.41 3.82
N LYS A 222 -32.50 -17.50 3.04
CA LYS A 222 -31.81 -17.59 1.75
C LYS A 222 -32.48 -16.67 0.72
N VAL A 223 -31.72 -15.71 0.19
CA VAL A 223 -32.19 -14.74 -0.81
C VAL A 223 -31.56 -14.94 -2.20
N ALA A 224 -30.42 -15.63 -2.29
CA ALA A 224 -29.84 -16.11 -3.55
C ALA A 224 -29.01 -17.39 -3.31
N GLU A 225 -28.70 -18.13 -4.37
CA GLU A 225 -27.80 -19.29 -4.34
C GLU A 225 -27.14 -19.53 -5.70
N GLY A 226 -26.09 -20.35 -5.73
CA GLY A 226 -25.40 -20.72 -6.96
C GLY A 226 -24.20 -21.62 -6.71
N GLN A 227 -23.30 -21.68 -7.69
CA GLN A 227 -22.02 -22.40 -7.60
C GLN A 227 -20.84 -21.44 -7.67
N THR A 228 -19.76 -21.74 -6.96
CA THR A 228 -18.48 -21.03 -7.10
C THR A 228 -17.84 -21.36 -8.44
N LYS A 229 -17.06 -20.44 -9.01
CA LYS A 229 -16.18 -20.69 -10.17
C LYS A 229 -14.75 -20.94 -9.65
N PRO A 230 -14.17 -22.16 -9.74
CA PRO A 230 -12.77 -22.37 -9.37
C PRO A 230 -11.84 -21.49 -10.23
N PHE A 231 -10.94 -20.76 -9.59
CA PHE A 231 -9.90 -19.96 -10.25
C PHE A 231 -8.55 -20.67 -10.20
N GLY A 232 -8.26 -21.35 -9.08
CA GLY A 232 -6.97 -21.99 -8.81
C GLY A 232 -6.04 -21.04 -8.05
N ILE A 233 -4.74 -21.17 -8.28
CA ILE A 233 -3.72 -20.43 -7.54
C ILE A 233 -3.68 -18.94 -7.91
N ASN A 234 -3.89 -18.06 -6.93
CA ASN A 234 -3.62 -16.64 -7.08
C ASN A 234 -2.16 -16.31 -6.76
N ARG A 235 -1.35 -16.09 -7.82
CA ARG A 235 0.11 -15.97 -7.74
C ARG A 235 0.62 -14.91 -6.75
N ALA A 236 -0.05 -13.77 -6.65
CA ALA A 236 0.36 -12.66 -5.76
C ALA A 236 0.13 -12.94 -4.27
N SER A 237 -0.59 -14.01 -3.93
CA SER A 237 -0.93 -14.42 -2.55
C SER A 237 -0.51 -15.85 -2.21
N ASN A 238 -0.24 -16.67 -3.23
CA ASN A 238 -0.07 -18.12 -3.16
C ASN A 238 -1.28 -18.92 -2.61
N GLU A 239 -2.47 -18.31 -2.50
CA GLU A 239 -3.70 -19.01 -2.10
C GLU A 239 -4.42 -19.67 -3.28
N ASN A 240 -4.99 -20.87 -3.09
CA ASN A 240 -5.98 -21.44 -4.01
C ASN A 240 -7.35 -20.80 -3.74
N VAL A 241 -7.96 -20.24 -4.78
CA VAL A 241 -9.22 -19.48 -4.65
C VAL A 241 -10.28 -19.87 -5.67
N HIS A 242 -11.53 -19.58 -5.29
CA HIS A 242 -12.71 -19.62 -6.14
C HIS A 242 -13.39 -18.25 -6.14
N ILE A 243 -14.09 -17.92 -7.21
CA ILE A 243 -14.93 -16.72 -7.30
C ILE A 243 -16.40 -17.09 -7.04
N ILE A 244 -17.04 -16.38 -6.10
CA ILE A 244 -18.49 -16.36 -5.93
C ILE A 244 -19.00 -15.11 -6.64
N ASP A 245 -20.03 -15.27 -7.47
CA ASP A 245 -20.62 -14.21 -8.28
C ASP A 245 -22.12 -14.18 -8.02
N PHE A 246 -22.58 -13.16 -7.32
CA PHE A 246 -23.97 -12.95 -6.90
C PHE A 246 -24.54 -11.65 -7.49
N SER A 247 -23.97 -11.19 -8.61
CA SER A 247 -24.29 -9.93 -9.27
C SER A 247 -25.78 -9.74 -9.58
N GLN A 248 -26.50 -10.85 -9.83
CA GLN A 248 -27.95 -10.87 -10.12
C GLN A 248 -28.84 -10.45 -8.94
N TYR A 249 -28.34 -10.49 -7.71
CA TYR A 249 -29.07 -9.97 -6.56
C TYR A 249 -28.80 -8.47 -6.42
N THR A 250 -29.82 -7.65 -6.66
CA THR A 250 -29.74 -6.18 -6.76
C THR A 250 -30.51 -5.46 -5.65
N GLU A 251 -31.29 -6.17 -4.84
CA GLU A 251 -32.11 -5.60 -3.78
C GLU A 251 -31.26 -4.89 -2.72
N GLU A 252 -31.61 -3.64 -2.38
CA GLU A 252 -30.95 -2.92 -1.29
C GLU A 252 -31.30 -3.58 0.05
N THR A 253 -30.31 -4.21 0.69
CA THR A 253 -30.49 -4.98 1.93
C THR A 253 -29.20 -4.95 2.75
N GLY A 254 -29.33 -4.75 4.06
CA GLY A 254 -28.20 -4.72 4.99
C GLY A 254 -27.91 -6.07 5.65
N LYS A 255 -26.67 -6.26 6.10
CA LYS A 255 -26.18 -7.45 6.84
C LYS A 255 -26.46 -8.78 6.11
N LEU A 256 -26.20 -8.80 4.81
CA LEU A 256 -26.14 -10.01 4.00
C LEU A 256 -24.90 -10.84 4.38
N THR A 257 -24.93 -12.16 4.17
CA THR A 257 -23.79 -13.06 4.43
C THR A 257 -23.74 -14.19 3.40
N LEU A 258 -22.58 -14.44 2.82
CA LEU A 258 -22.34 -15.60 1.97
C LEU A 258 -21.98 -16.83 2.81
N VAL A 259 -22.50 -17.99 2.44
CA VAL A 259 -22.28 -19.27 3.13
C VAL A 259 -21.95 -20.38 2.12
N VAL A 260 -20.88 -21.14 2.40
CA VAL A 260 -20.47 -22.35 1.64
C VAL A 260 -20.17 -23.47 2.62
N GLY A 261 -21.09 -24.42 2.76
CA GLY A 261 -21.01 -25.42 3.83
C GLY A 261 -21.15 -24.77 5.20
N ASP A 262 -20.13 -24.94 6.05
CA ASP A 262 -19.98 -24.30 7.37
C ASP A 262 -19.31 -22.91 7.32
N LYS A 263 -18.60 -22.61 6.22
CA LYS A 263 -17.84 -21.36 6.02
C LYS A 263 -18.78 -20.18 5.75
N LYS A 264 -18.46 -19.02 6.34
CA LYS A 264 -19.20 -17.75 6.16
C LYS A 264 -18.29 -16.58 5.80
N SER A 265 -18.84 -15.57 5.13
CA SER A 265 -18.21 -14.24 5.00
C SER A 265 -18.46 -13.39 6.24
N HIS A 266 -17.79 -12.23 6.32
CA HIS A 266 -18.28 -11.11 7.12
C HIS A 266 -19.66 -10.65 6.63
N PRO A 267 -20.47 -10.00 7.50
CA PRO A 267 -21.70 -9.35 7.05
C PRO A 267 -21.37 -8.11 6.21
N PHE A 268 -22.15 -7.89 5.15
CA PHE A 268 -21.99 -6.74 4.24
C PHE A 268 -23.35 -6.20 3.79
N ASN A 269 -23.38 -5.01 3.17
CA ASN A 269 -24.62 -4.41 2.67
C ASN A 269 -24.70 -4.45 1.13
N ILE A 270 -25.90 -4.33 0.57
CA ILE A 270 -26.09 -3.83 -0.79
C ILE A 270 -26.87 -2.52 -0.67
N SER A 271 -26.30 -1.42 -1.16
CA SER A 271 -26.98 -0.12 -1.14
C SER A 271 -26.42 0.86 -2.15
N SER A 272 -27.29 1.72 -2.69
CA SER A 272 -26.91 2.83 -3.57
C SER A 272 -26.12 3.94 -2.85
N LYS A 273 -26.10 3.94 -1.51
CA LYS A 273 -25.45 4.98 -0.68
C LYS A 273 -24.13 4.53 -0.04
N LEU A 274 -23.55 3.44 -0.55
CA LEU A 274 -22.41 2.75 0.08
C LEU A 274 -21.20 3.67 0.34
N TYR A 275 -20.93 4.59 -0.58
CA TYR A 275 -19.75 5.46 -0.57
C TYR A 275 -20.08 6.92 -0.20
N GLN A 276 -21.36 7.23 0.08
CA GLN A 276 -21.87 8.59 0.24
C GLN A 276 -21.17 9.36 1.38
N GLN A 277 -20.89 8.68 2.49
CA GLN A 277 -20.11 9.25 3.60
C GLN A 277 -18.59 9.12 3.37
N LEU A 278 -18.15 8.03 2.73
CA LEU A 278 -16.73 7.69 2.63
C LEU A 278 -15.92 8.76 1.88
N LYS A 279 -16.49 9.38 0.84
CA LYS A 279 -15.84 10.47 0.12
C LYS A 279 -15.56 11.71 0.99
N TYR A 280 -16.44 12.03 1.93
CA TYR A 280 -16.24 13.15 2.87
C TYR A 280 -15.22 12.79 3.95
N ASP A 281 -15.22 11.55 4.42
CA ASP A 281 -14.23 11.06 5.39
C ASP A 281 -12.83 10.98 4.75
N ALA A 282 -12.74 10.56 3.47
CA ALA A 282 -11.51 10.57 2.67
C ALA A 282 -10.95 11.99 2.45
N LEU A 283 -11.81 12.99 2.23
CA LEU A 283 -11.41 14.40 2.13
C LEU A 283 -11.04 14.99 3.50
N SER A 284 -11.69 14.55 4.59
CA SER A 284 -11.43 15.01 5.96
C SER A 284 -10.02 14.65 6.47
N PHE A 285 -9.36 13.67 5.85
CA PHE A 285 -7.93 13.40 6.07
C PHE A 285 -7.08 14.67 5.89
N PHE A 286 -7.28 15.41 4.79
CA PHE A 286 -6.50 16.60 4.46
C PHE A 286 -6.65 17.71 5.51
N TYR A 287 -7.89 17.97 5.96
CA TYR A 287 -8.14 18.90 7.07
C TYR A 287 -7.35 18.50 8.33
N GLN A 288 -7.36 17.21 8.69
CA GLN A 288 -6.65 16.71 9.89
C GLN A 288 -5.12 16.73 9.74
N GLN A 289 -4.61 16.65 8.51
CA GLN A 289 -3.19 16.86 8.19
C GLN A 289 -2.76 18.32 8.16
N ARG A 290 -3.66 19.32 8.19
CA ARG A 290 -3.26 20.74 8.11
C ARG A 290 -2.27 21.13 9.22
N SER A 291 -1.12 21.67 8.82
CA SER A 291 -0.14 22.35 9.67
C SER A 291 -0.52 23.82 9.85
N GLY A 292 -0.02 24.48 10.90
CA GLY A 292 -0.20 25.91 11.14
C GLY A 292 -1.56 26.34 11.70
N ILE A 293 -2.56 25.44 11.75
CA ILE A 293 -3.93 25.72 12.22
C ILE A 293 -4.37 24.72 13.30
N PRO A 294 -5.20 25.12 14.29
CA PRO A 294 -5.87 24.18 15.18
C PRO A 294 -6.82 23.27 14.41
N ILE A 295 -6.89 22.00 14.80
CA ILE A 295 -7.90 21.06 14.33
C ILE A 295 -9.05 21.09 15.33
N GLU A 296 -10.18 21.65 14.93
CA GLU A 296 -11.30 21.90 15.84
C GLU A 296 -12.34 20.78 15.83
N LYS A 297 -12.83 20.44 17.02
CA LYS A 297 -13.80 19.35 17.29
C LYS A 297 -15.09 19.38 16.45
N GLN A 298 -15.46 20.53 15.86
CA GLN A 298 -16.67 20.69 15.05
C GLN A 298 -16.47 20.27 13.58
N TYR A 299 -15.21 20.22 13.13
CA TYR A 299 -14.84 19.89 11.75
C TYR A 299 -14.38 18.43 11.59
N VAL A 300 -14.04 17.74 12.69
CA VAL A 300 -13.64 16.32 12.71
C VAL A 300 -14.79 15.38 13.11
N GLN A 301 -14.65 14.08 12.82
CA GLN A 301 -15.67 13.07 13.10
C GLN A 301 -15.84 12.78 14.61
N ARG A 302 -14.82 13.04 15.42
CA ARG A 302 -14.82 12.76 16.87
C ARG A 302 -13.98 13.80 17.65
N PRO A 303 -14.34 14.17 18.88
CA PRO A 303 -13.63 15.21 19.64
C PRO A 303 -12.17 14.88 20.01
N ASP A 304 -11.79 13.60 20.10
CA ASP A 304 -10.42 13.13 20.40
C ASP A 304 -9.42 13.45 19.27
N LEU A 305 -9.91 13.68 18.05
CA LEU A 305 -9.11 14.06 16.89
C LEU A 305 -8.74 15.55 16.89
N ALA A 306 -9.36 16.36 17.74
CA ALA A 306 -9.06 17.78 17.85
C ALA A 306 -7.67 17.99 18.47
N ARG A 307 -6.87 18.92 17.92
CA ARG A 307 -5.53 19.24 18.42
C ARG A 307 -5.23 20.74 18.29
N PRO A 308 -4.40 21.31 19.18
CA PRO A 308 -3.77 22.61 18.94
C PRO A 308 -3.01 22.64 17.60
N ALA A 309 -2.74 23.84 17.11
CA ALA A 309 -1.92 24.04 15.93
C ALA A 309 -0.52 23.45 16.14
N GLY A 310 -0.14 22.51 15.28
CA GLY A 310 1.26 22.14 15.10
C GLY A 310 1.95 23.20 14.25
N HIS A 311 3.21 23.50 14.54
CA HIS A 311 4.03 24.45 13.79
C HIS A 311 3.32 25.80 13.45
N PRO A 312 2.72 26.52 14.43
CA PRO A 312 1.87 27.70 14.19
C PRO A 312 2.60 28.95 13.66
N SER A 313 3.94 28.94 13.61
CA SER A 313 4.76 29.99 13.00
C SER A 313 6.05 29.36 12.47
N GLU A 314 6.03 28.89 11.23
CA GLU A 314 7.12 28.13 10.61
C GLU A 314 8.05 29.04 9.80
N ARG A 315 8.77 29.92 10.53
CA ARG A 315 9.76 30.85 9.97
C ARG A 315 11.17 30.28 9.98
N VAL A 316 11.48 29.51 8.95
CA VAL A 316 12.65 28.62 8.84
C VAL A 316 13.68 29.11 7.82
N THR A 317 14.90 28.59 7.91
CA THR A 317 15.97 28.79 6.92
C THR A 317 16.41 27.44 6.34
N CYS A 318 17.28 27.45 5.34
CA CYS A 318 17.87 26.26 4.76
C CYS A 318 18.76 25.53 5.76
N PHE A 319 18.78 24.20 5.70
CA PHE A 319 19.69 23.38 6.50
C PHE A 319 21.15 23.86 6.33
N ASN A 320 21.83 24.11 7.46
CA ASN A 320 23.09 24.84 7.52
C ASN A 320 24.16 24.11 8.35
N LYS A 321 24.10 22.78 8.38
CA LYS A 321 24.97 21.89 9.17
C LYS A 321 25.62 20.82 8.27
N THR A 322 26.36 19.92 8.89
CA THR A 322 26.82 18.69 8.24
C THR A 322 25.67 17.66 8.24
N ASP A 323 25.42 17.01 7.10
CA ASP A 323 24.45 15.91 7.03
C ASP A 323 25.02 14.58 7.56
N ALA A 324 24.18 13.54 7.61
CA ALA A 324 24.57 12.22 8.07
C ALA A 324 25.61 11.49 7.19
N LYS A 325 25.89 12.01 5.99
CA LYS A 325 26.88 11.47 5.04
C LYS A 325 28.18 12.28 5.01
N GLY A 326 28.26 13.37 5.78
CA GLY A 326 29.46 14.19 5.92
C GLY A 326 29.48 15.46 5.05
N ASN A 327 28.46 15.72 4.23
CA ASN A 327 28.43 16.91 3.38
C ASN A 327 28.08 18.14 4.22
N LYS A 328 28.79 19.25 3.98
CA LYS A 328 28.60 20.52 4.70
C LYS A 328 27.67 21.44 3.91
N TRP A 329 26.47 21.67 4.42
CA TRP A 329 25.48 22.54 3.81
C TRP A 329 25.65 23.98 4.28
N PRO A 330 25.88 24.97 3.39
CA PRO A 330 26.11 26.37 3.79
C PRO A 330 24.89 27.10 4.34
N GLY A 331 23.68 26.57 4.15
CA GLY A 331 22.43 27.25 4.47
C GLY A 331 22.08 28.39 3.50
N CYS A 332 21.20 29.29 3.97
CA CYS A 332 20.73 30.45 3.22
C CYS A 332 20.79 31.72 4.11
N ASP A 333 21.02 32.89 3.51
CA ASP A 333 21.09 34.18 4.23
C ASP A 333 19.72 34.76 4.62
N TYR A 334 18.65 33.98 4.50
CA TYR A 334 17.27 34.40 4.68
C TYR A 334 16.41 33.34 5.35
N LYS A 335 15.21 33.76 5.78
CA LYS A 335 14.14 32.89 6.26
C LYS A 335 12.91 33.04 5.39
N LEU A 336 12.15 31.96 5.22
CA LEU A 336 10.80 32.00 4.66
C LEU A 336 9.79 31.66 5.75
N ASP A 337 8.60 32.25 5.63
CA ASP A 337 7.42 31.88 6.39
C ASP A 337 6.64 30.86 5.55
N VAL A 338 6.71 29.59 5.94
CA VAL A 338 6.10 28.47 5.21
C VAL A 338 5.01 27.80 6.03
N THR A 339 4.41 28.55 6.96
CA THR A 339 3.27 28.14 7.79
C THR A 339 2.08 27.73 6.91
N GLY A 340 1.33 26.70 7.31
CA GLY A 340 0.23 26.12 6.50
C GLY A 340 0.64 24.85 5.76
N GLY A 341 -0.14 24.45 4.75
CA GLY A 341 0.03 23.17 4.04
C GLY A 341 -0.37 21.95 4.88
N TRP A 342 -0.24 20.76 4.31
CA TRP A 342 -0.48 19.48 4.98
C TRP A 342 0.83 18.86 5.47
N TYR A 343 0.76 18.18 6.62
CA TYR A 343 1.71 17.12 6.95
C TYR A 343 1.52 15.95 5.98
N ASP A 344 2.62 15.43 5.49
CA ASP A 344 2.63 14.52 4.35
C ASP A 344 2.06 13.15 4.67
N ALA A 345 2.51 12.58 5.78
CA ALA A 345 2.33 11.18 6.10
C ALA A 345 2.04 10.98 7.60
N GLY A 346 2.59 9.90 8.18
CA GLY A 346 2.67 9.73 9.63
C GLY A 346 3.65 10.68 10.31
N ASP A 347 4.43 11.44 9.54
CA ASP A 347 5.39 12.45 9.97
C ASP A 347 4.83 13.88 10.01
N GLN A 348 5.71 14.85 10.21
CA GLN A 348 5.38 16.27 10.26
C GLN A 348 6.11 17.07 9.17
N GLY A 349 6.83 16.41 8.28
CA GLY A 349 7.39 17.03 7.08
C GLY A 349 6.30 17.46 6.11
N LYS A 350 6.65 18.42 5.24
CA LYS A 350 5.78 18.94 4.18
C LYS A 350 6.62 19.09 2.91
N TYR A 351 6.17 18.48 1.82
CA TYR A 351 7.00 18.25 0.63
C TYR A 351 6.29 18.80 -0.61
N VAL A 352 7.02 19.51 -1.46
CA VAL A 352 6.43 20.14 -2.66
C VAL A 352 6.19 19.13 -3.78
N VAL A 353 7.04 18.10 -3.91
CA VAL A 353 6.82 17.02 -4.90
C VAL A 353 5.59 16.20 -4.54
N ASN A 354 5.54 15.63 -3.34
CA ASN A 354 4.40 14.80 -2.93
C ASN A 354 3.11 15.61 -2.73
N GLY A 355 3.24 16.85 -2.25
CA GLY A 355 2.16 17.84 -2.23
C GLY A 355 1.64 18.20 -3.61
N GLY A 356 2.51 18.24 -4.62
CA GLY A 356 2.18 18.58 -6.01
C GLY A 356 1.17 17.61 -6.60
N ILE A 357 1.52 16.31 -6.70
CA ILE A 357 0.61 15.27 -7.19
C ILE A 357 -0.69 15.20 -6.37
N SER A 358 -0.61 15.31 -5.04
CA SER A 358 -1.79 15.28 -4.17
C SER A 358 -2.76 16.42 -4.43
N THR A 359 -2.24 17.65 -4.53
CA THR A 359 -3.04 18.85 -4.81
C THR A 359 -3.60 18.83 -6.23
N TRP A 360 -2.80 18.36 -7.19
CA TRP A 360 -3.25 18.12 -8.57
C TRP A 360 -4.41 17.14 -8.63
N THR A 361 -4.38 16.03 -7.89
CA THR A 361 -5.49 15.06 -7.88
C THR A 361 -6.79 15.65 -7.34
N LEU A 362 -6.73 16.48 -6.29
CA LEU A 362 -7.92 17.18 -5.77
C LEU A 362 -8.48 18.20 -6.78
N MET A 363 -7.60 19.01 -7.39
CA MET A 363 -8.00 19.98 -8.43
C MET A 363 -8.50 19.27 -9.70
N ASN A 364 -7.90 18.13 -10.08
CA ASN A 364 -8.29 17.32 -11.22
C ASN A 364 -9.71 16.76 -11.05
N PHE A 365 -10.11 16.34 -9.84
CA PHE A 365 -11.49 15.92 -9.58
C PHE A 365 -12.50 17.07 -9.83
N PHE A 366 -12.18 18.29 -9.39
CA PHE A 366 -13.01 19.46 -9.68
C PHE A 366 -13.09 19.77 -11.18
N GLU A 367 -11.97 19.68 -11.91
CA GLU A 367 -11.95 19.86 -13.37
C GLU A 367 -12.71 18.73 -14.11
N HIS A 368 -12.66 17.52 -13.59
CA HIS A 368 -13.44 16.38 -14.06
C HIS A 368 -14.95 16.62 -13.94
N GLU A 369 -15.45 17.02 -12.75
CA GLU A 369 -16.86 17.41 -12.59
C GLU A 369 -17.25 18.54 -13.57
N LYS A 370 -16.37 19.53 -13.76
CA LYS A 370 -16.60 20.69 -14.63
C LYS A 370 -16.65 20.34 -16.12
N TYR A 371 -15.75 19.49 -16.62
CA TYR A 371 -15.57 19.27 -18.07
C TYR A 371 -16.13 17.93 -18.58
N SER A 372 -16.16 16.86 -17.77
CA SER A 372 -16.77 15.58 -18.18
C SER A 372 -18.29 15.54 -17.94
N ARG A 373 -18.78 16.16 -16.86
CA ARG A 373 -20.08 15.78 -16.28
C ARG A 373 -21.21 16.81 -16.38
N ASN A 374 -20.92 18.10 -16.60
CA ASN A 374 -21.92 19.18 -16.52
C ASN A 374 -22.76 19.13 -15.22
N VAL A 375 -22.13 18.80 -14.08
CA VAL A 375 -22.86 18.68 -12.80
C VAL A 375 -23.44 20.06 -12.41
N LYS A 376 -24.72 20.10 -12.03
CA LYS A 376 -25.38 21.36 -11.63
C LYS A 376 -24.90 21.90 -10.28
N GLU A 377 -24.50 21.00 -9.38
CA GLU A 377 -24.01 21.28 -8.04
C GLU A 377 -23.04 20.16 -7.66
N SER A 378 -21.81 20.51 -7.27
CA SER A 378 -20.79 19.54 -6.84
C SER A 378 -21.16 18.97 -5.47
N ALA A 379 -20.75 17.73 -5.20
CA ALA A 379 -20.84 17.19 -3.83
C ALA A 379 -19.98 17.97 -2.83
N PHE A 380 -19.08 18.84 -3.32
CA PHE A 380 -18.13 19.64 -2.54
C PHE A 380 -18.34 21.15 -2.73
N SER A 381 -19.55 21.58 -3.14
CA SER A 381 -19.95 22.99 -3.09
C SER A 381 -19.88 23.58 -1.66
N ASP A 382 -19.99 24.91 -1.52
CA ASP A 382 -20.01 25.64 -0.23
C ASP A 382 -20.90 24.94 0.81
N GLY A 383 -20.34 24.62 1.97
CA GLY A 383 -21.08 24.09 3.12
C GLY A 383 -21.43 22.60 3.07
N LYS A 384 -20.78 21.81 2.20
CA LYS A 384 -20.97 20.35 2.11
C LYS A 384 -19.94 19.57 2.92
N VAL A 385 -18.74 20.14 3.10
CA VAL A 385 -17.61 19.53 3.82
C VAL A 385 -17.48 20.19 5.19
N LYS A 386 -16.96 19.43 6.16
CA LYS A 386 -16.68 19.92 7.51
C LYS A 386 -15.28 20.54 7.58
N ILE A 387 -15.14 21.78 7.11
CA ILE A 387 -13.91 22.57 7.19
C ILE A 387 -14.21 24.02 7.62
N PRO A 388 -13.24 24.77 8.17
CA PRO A 388 -13.42 26.17 8.57
C PRO A 388 -13.93 27.10 7.46
N GLU A 389 -13.64 26.76 6.20
CA GLU A 389 -13.96 27.59 5.04
C GLU A 389 -15.41 27.44 4.54
N ASN A 390 -16.19 26.49 5.07
CA ASN A 390 -17.44 25.97 4.50
C ASN A 390 -18.69 26.91 4.54
N ASN A 391 -18.47 28.21 4.57
CA ASN A 391 -19.50 29.24 4.46
C ASN A 391 -18.90 30.52 3.84
N ASN A 392 -18.01 30.35 2.87
CA ASN A 392 -17.28 31.44 2.21
C ASN A 392 -17.79 31.70 0.77
N ARG A 393 -18.72 30.87 0.28
CA ARG A 393 -19.29 30.87 -1.08
C ARG A 393 -18.33 30.41 -2.18
N LYS A 394 -17.38 29.55 -1.84
CA LYS A 394 -16.49 28.83 -2.76
C LYS A 394 -16.80 27.33 -2.74
N ASN A 395 -16.00 26.53 -3.41
CA ASN A 395 -16.15 25.07 -3.39
C ASN A 395 -15.20 24.54 -2.31
N ASP A 396 -15.73 23.80 -1.33
CA ASP A 396 -15.01 23.33 -0.16
C ASP A 396 -13.80 22.44 -0.52
N LEU A 397 -13.88 21.63 -1.59
CA LEU A 397 -12.75 20.85 -2.11
C LEU A 397 -11.63 21.75 -2.63
N LEU A 398 -11.99 22.86 -3.27
CA LEU A 398 -11.02 23.88 -3.68
C LEU A 398 -10.41 24.58 -2.47
N ASP A 399 -11.17 24.92 -1.43
CA ASP A 399 -10.60 25.54 -0.23
C ASP A 399 -9.61 24.61 0.51
N GLU A 400 -9.84 23.30 0.53
CA GLU A 400 -8.85 22.34 1.02
C GLU A 400 -7.61 22.30 0.12
N ALA A 401 -7.77 22.18 -1.22
CA ALA A 401 -6.64 22.21 -2.16
C ALA A 401 -5.84 23.53 -2.11
N ARG A 402 -6.50 24.65 -1.84
CA ARG A 402 -5.88 25.96 -1.64
C ARG A 402 -4.92 25.95 -0.45
N TRP A 403 -5.22 25.22 0.61
CA TRP A 403 -4.37 25.14 1.80
C TRP A 403 -2.95 24.64 1.48
N MET A 404 -2.84 23.67 0.57
CA MET A 404 -1.55 23.18 0.10
C MET A 404 -0.94 24.06 -1.01
N MET A 405 -1.76 24.63 -1.91
CA MET A 405 -1.25 25.62 -2.88
C MET A 405 -0.61 26.83 -2.19
N ASP A 406 -1.21 27.36 -1.12
CA ASP A 406 -0.65 28.51 -0.38
C ASP A 406 0.70 28.18 0.28
N PHE A 407 0.90 26.93 0.75
CA PHE A 407 2.21 26.43 1.17
C PHE A 407 3.20 26.32 0.00
N MET A 408 2.82 25.68 -1.12
CA MET A 408 3.72 25.51 -2.27
C MET A 408 4.14 26.86 -2.88
N LEU A 409 3.23 27.85 -2.91
CA LEU A 409 3.54 29.24 -3.29
C LEU A 409 4.51 29.92 -2.31
N ALA A 410 4.44 29.59 -1.01
CA ALA A 410 5.38 30.10 0.00
C ALA A 410 6.76 29.43 -0.07
N MET A 411 6.86 28.22 -0.62
CA MET A 411 8.12 27.50 -0.86
C MET A 411 8.91 28.02 -2.07
N GLN A 412 8.39 28.99 -2.84
CA GLN A 412 9.11 29.58 -3.96
C GLN A 412 10.22 30.54 -3.50
N VAL A 413 11.43 30.34 -4.01
CA VAL A 413 12.62 31.15 -3.74
C VAL A 413 12.41 32.60 -4.24
N PRO A 414 12.61 33.62 -3.38
CA PRO A 414 12.47 35.04 -3.76
C PRO A 414 13.43 35.48 -4.86
N ASP A 415 13.09 36.57 -5.55
CA ASP A 415 13.96 37.16 -6.59
C ASP A 415 15.30 37.65 -6.03
N GLY A 416 16.37 37.42 -6.78
CA GLY A 416 17.74 37.76 -6.41
C GLY A 416 18.35 36.88 -5.33
N LYS A 417 17.65 35.83 -4.86
CA LYS A 417 18.18 34.91 -3.85
C LYS A 417 18.90 33.72 -4.48
N LYS A 418 20.03 33.40 -3.87
CA LYS A 418 20.86 32.25 -4.22
C LYS A 418 20.59 31.06 -3.31
N ALA A 419 20.96 29.87 -3.77
CA ALA A 419 21.00 28.65 -2.97
C ALA A 419 22.20 27.79 -3.36
N TRP A 420 22.70 27.01 -2.40
CA TRP A 420 23.72 25.99 -2.62
C TRP A 420 23.04 24.64 -2.88
N VAL A 421 23.26 24.06 -4.06
CA VAL A 421 22.52 22.88 -4.52
C VAL A 421 23.43 21.86 -5.20
N PRO A 422 23.12 20.55 -5.17
CA PRO A 422 23.77 19.58 -6.03
C PRO A 422 23.31 19.77 -7.48
N VAL A 423 24.26 19.98 -8.40
CA VAL A 423 23.99 20.11 -9.84
C VAL A 423 24.48 18.85 -10.56
N GLY A 424 23.64 18.30 -11.43
CA GLY A 424 23.85 17.01 -12.08
C GLY A 424 23.52 15.83 -11.17
N ASP A 425 23.45 14.63 -11.76
CA ASP A 425 23.28 13.40 -11.00
C ASP A 425 24.56 13.11 -10.21
N GLN A 426 24.43 13.05 -8.88
CA GLN A 426 25.47 12.73 -7.92
C GLN A 426 25.07 11.54 -7.02
N SER A 427 24.09 10.73 -7.44
CA SER A 427 23.60 9.55 -6.71
C SER A 427 24.68 8.50 -6.41
N GLY A 428 25.77 8.47 -7.19
CA GLY A 428 26.95 7.64 -6.92
C GLY A 428 27.99 8.22 -5.95
N HIS A 429 27.78 9.43 -5.41
CA HIS A 429 28.75 10.18 -4.61
C HIS A 429 28.10 10.90 -3.41
N LEU A 430 27.18 10.23 -2.72
CA LEU A 430 26.33 10.83 -1.68
C LEU A 430 27.10 11.27 -0.41
N GLU A 431 28.30 10.75 -0.19
CA GLU A 431 29.22 11.10 0.89
C GLU A 431 30.19 12.25 0.53
N ALA A 432 30.13 12.75 -0.71
CA ALA A 432 31.03 13.77 -1.24
C ALA A 432 30.34 14.70 -2.25
N LEU A 433 29.12 15.14 -1.94
CA LEU A 433 28.30 16.01 -2.79
C LEU A 433 29.01 17.33 -3.11
N LYS A 434 29.09 17.65 -4.41
CA LYS A 434 29.55 18.93 -4.91
C LYS A 434 28.38 19.92 -4.96
N LEU A 435 28.22 20.67 -3.88
CA LEU A 435 27.29 21.79 -3.81
C LEU A 435 27.80 22.99 -4.63
N THR A 436 26.93 23.56 -5.46
CA THR A 436 27.20 24.72 -6.32
C THR A 436 26.24 25.84 -5.95
N GLU A 437 26.75 27.06 -5.77
CA GLU A 437 25.91 28.24 -5.58
C GLU A 437 25.27 28.66 -6.91
N ILE A 438 23.95 28.73 -6.96
CA ILE A 438 23.18 29.17 -8.13
C ILE A 438 22.27 30.35 -7.78
N ASP A 439 21.89 31.14 -8.78
CA ASP A 439 20.75 32.07 -8.68
C ASP A 439 19.45 31.26 -8.77
N ALA A 440 18.90 30.94 -7.60
CA ALA A 440 17.74 30.06 -7.43
C ALA A 440 16.40 30.81 -7.55
N SER A 441 16.39 32.08 -7.99
CA SER A 441 15.19 32.91 -8.14
C SER A 441 14.06 32.18 -8.86
N GLY A 442 12.97 31.85 -8.16
CA GLY A 442 11.81 31.16 -8.74
C GLY A 442 11.80 29.65 -8.63
N MET A 443 12.89 29.00 -8.23
CA MET A 443 12.87 27.59 -7.84
C MET A 443 11.95 27.37 -6.63
N ALA A 444 11.47 26.14 -6.42
CA ALA A 444 10.78 25.77 -5.18
C ALA A 444 11.70 24.94 -4.28
N PHE A 445 11.69 25.25 -2.98
CA PHE A 445 12.29 24.40 -1.95
C PHE A 445 11.64 23.02 -1.94
N HIS A 446 12.43 21.95 -1.81
CA HIS A 446 11.92 20.60 -1.98
C HIS A 446 10.99 20.14 -0.83
N LYS A 447 11.45 20.34 0.40
CA LYS A 447 10.72 19.99 1.64
C LYS A 447 11.02 20.96 2.76
N VAL A 448 10.11 21.06 3.73
CA VAL A 448 10.39 21.58 5.08
C VAL A 448 10.08 20.48 6.09
N ALA A 449 11.01 20.21 6.99
CA ALA A 449 10.91 19.10 7.93
C ALA A 449 11.83 19.24 9.15
N ASP A 450 11.72 18.27 10.05
CA ASP A 450 12.45 18.17 11.32
C ASP A 450 13.92 17.83 11.10
N GLU A 451 14.83 18.32 11.95
CA GLU A 451 16.27 17.99 11.86
C GLU A 451 16.55 16.47 11.95
N ALA A 452 15.80 15.77 12.79
CA ALA A 452 15.93 14.35 13.04
C ALA A 452 14.56 13.72 13.36
N TRP A 453 14.39 12.43 13.02
CA TRP A 453 13.12 11.74 13.22
C TRP A 453 12.68 11.75 14.69
N THR A 454 11.43 12.15 14.92
CA THR A 454 10.79 12.03 16.22
C THR A 454 10.24 10.63 16.48
N GLY A 455 10.18 10.22 17.75
CA GLY A 455 9.43 9.03 18.17
C GLY A 455 7.90 9.21 18.12
N MET A 456 7.18 8.15 18.51
CA MET A 456 5.72 8.11 18.65
C MET A 456 5.34 7.61 20.06
N PRO A 457 4.20 8.05 20.64
CA PRO A 457 3.28 9.07 20.14
C PRO A 457 3.87 10.48 20.19
N LEU A 458 3.53 11.33 19.22
CA LEU A 458 3.88 12.76 19.23
C LEU A 458 2.83 13.61 18.48
N PRO A 459 1.91 14.31 19.16
CA PRO A 459 1.00 15.22 18.49
C PRO A 459 1.73 16.48 17.99
N PRO A 460 1.38 17.05 16.82
CA PRO A 460 2.20 18.09 16.17
C PRO A 460 2.51 19.38 16.93
N HIS A 461 1.74 19.70 17.97
CA HIS A 461 1.98 20.87 18.82
C HIS A 461 3.02 20.63 19.93
N LYS A 462 3.54 19.39 20.06
CA LYS A 462 4.57 18.99 21.03
C LYS A 462 5.92 18.70 20.37
N ASP A 463 6.04 18.88 19.06
CA ASP A 463 7.29 18.64 18.36
C ASP A 463 8.40 19.57 18.85
N PRO A 464 9.52 19.05 19.40
CA PRO A 464 10.62 19.87 19.87
C PRO A 464 11.68 20.13 18.78
N GLN A 465 11.57 19.54 17.59
CA GLN A 465 12.65 19.56 16.61
C GLN A 465 12.83 20.93 15.96
N PRO A 466 14.09 21.37 15.74
CA PRO A 466 14.37 22.46 14.81
C PRO A 466 13.92 22.07 13.40
N ARG A 467 13.23 23.01 12.74
CA ARG A 467 12.69 22.85 11.39
C ARG A 467 13.59 23.55 10.37
N TYR A 468 13.86 22.92 9.24
CA TYR A 468 14.64 23.50 8.14
C TYR A 468 13.98 23.30 6.78
N LEU A 469 14.23 24.25 5.88
CA LEU A 469 14.08 24.04 4.44
C LEU A 469 15.20 23.10 3.99
N SER A 470 14.85 22.07 3.22
CA SER A 470 15.81 21.40 2.36
C SER A 470 16.16 22.30 1.16
N GLN A 471 17.13 21.94 0.33
CA GLN A 471 17.49 22.72 -0.86
C GLN A 471 16.34 22.79 -1.90
N PRO A 472 16.34 23.77 -2.82
CA PRO A 472 15.49 23.72 -3.99
C PRO A 472 15.83 22.54 -4.91
N SER A 473 14.82 21.98 -5.58
CA SER A 473 15.03 20.97 -6.64
C SER A 473 14.21 21.28 -7.89
N THR A 474 14.66 20.76 -9.04
CA THR A 474 13.96 20.90 -10.32
C THR A 474 12.59 20.24 -10.26
N ALA A 475 12.49 19.02 -9.70
CA ALA A 475 11.23 18.30 -9.49
C ALA A 475 10.22 19.14 -8.70
N ALA A 476 10.62 19.70 -7.55
CA ALA A 476 9.76 20.56 -6.73
C ALA A 476 9.36 21.84 -7.46
N THR A 477 10.29 22.44 -8.21
CA THR A 477 10.04 23.64 -9.02
C THR A 477 9.00 23.38 -10.10
N LEU A 478 9.06 22.23 -10.77
CA LEU A 478 8.12 21.86 -11.82
C LEU A 478 6.77 21.38 -11.27
N ASN A 479 6.75 20.70 -10.12
CA ASN A 479 5.52 20.40 -9.36
C ASN A 479 4.78 21.70 -9.00
N LEU A 480 5.50 22.73 -8.53
CA LEU A 480 4.94 24.08 -8.32
C LEU A 480 4.46 24.70 -9.65
N ALA A 481 5.24 24.59 -10.73
CA ALA A 481 4.86 25.15 -12.03
C ALA A 481 3.55 24.54 -12.56
N ALA A 482 3.42 23.23 -12.49
CA ALA A 482 2.26 22.46 -12.91
C ALA A 482 1.01 22.80 -12.09
N THR A 483 1.09 22.66 -10.76
CA THR A 483 -0.05 22.90 -9.85
C THR A 483 -0.45 24.38 -9.79
N ALA A 484 0.49 25.32 -9.88
CA ALA A 484 0.17 26.75 -9.92
C ALA A 484 -0.43 27.17 -11.27
N ALA A 485 -0.11 26.52 -12.39
CA ALA A 485 -0.82 26.72 -13.65
C ALA A 485 -2.27 26.20 -13.56
N GLN A 486 -2.48 25.00 -13.00
CA GLN A 486 -3.83 24.47 -12.72
C GLN A 486 -4.63 25.40 -11.79
N CYS A 487 -4.03 25.84 -10.67
CA CYS A 487 -4.63 26.85 -9.79
C CYS A 487 -5.09 28.10 -10.56
N ALA A 488 -4.26 28.61 -11.48
CA ALA A 488 -4.59 29.82 -12.23
C ALA A 488 -5.85 29.70 -13.09
N ARG A 489 -6.09 28.54 -13.72
CA ARG A 489 -7.33 28.33 -14.50
C ARG A 489 -8.52 27.91 -13.63
N VAL A 490 -8.31 27.18 -12.54
CA VAL A 490 -9.38 26.73 -11.64
C VAL A 490 -9.99 27.89 -10.85
N TRP A 491 -9.17 28.82 -10.34
CA TRP A 491 -9.64 30.00 -9.59
C TRP A 491 -9.94 31.24 -10.43
N LYS A 492 -9.75 31.19 -11.75
CA LYS A 492 -9.88 32.35 -12.65
C LYS A 492 -11.15 33.17 -12.42
N ASP A 493 -12.27 32.49 -12.26
CA ASP A 493 -13.61 33.10 -12.18
C ASP A 493 -14.10 33.29 -10.72
N THR A 494 -13.42 32.69 -9.73
CA THR A 494 -13.82 32.71 -8.30
C THR A 494 -12.90 33.54 -7.41
N ASP A 495 -11.62 33.69 -7.78
CA ASP A 495 -10.62 34.48 -7.08
C ASP A 495 -9.52 34.93 -8.06
N ALA A 496 -9.87 35.88 -8.95
CA ALA A 496 -8.99 36.33 -10.04
C ALA A 496 -7.62 36.88 -9.56
N ALA A 497 -7.56 37.42 -8.33
CA ALA A 497 -6.31 37.89 -7.72
C ALA A 497 -5.42 36.69 -7.33
N TYR A 498 -5.99 35.65 -6.74
CA TYR A 498 -5.29 34.40 -6.44
C TYR A 498 -4.84 33.69 -7.71
N ALA A 499 -5.72 33.57 -8.71
CA ALA A 499 -5.41 33.02 -10.02
C ALA A 499 -4.21 33.70 -10.69
N LYS A 500 -4.14 35.04 -10.64
CA LYS A 500 -3.00 35.82 -11.15
C LYS A 500 -1.71 35.55 -10.38
N ARG A 501 -1.77 35.40 -9.05
CA ARG A 501 -0.61 35.03 -8.20
C ARG A 501 -0.10 33.63 -8.58
N CYS A 502 -1.01 32.66 -8.72
CA CYS A 502 -0.71 31.31 -9.15
C CYS A 502 -0.03 31.30 -10.55
N LEU A 503 -0.59 31.99 -11.55
CA LEU A 503 0.03 32.04 -12.89
C LEU A 503 1.44 32.66 -12.87
N ALA A 504 1.62 33.77 -12.13
CA ALA A 504 2.91 34.42 -12.02
C ALA A 504 3.97 33.51 -11.36
N ALA A 505 3.60 32.76 -10.32
CA ALA A 505 4.47 31.76 -9.70
C ALA A 505 4.79 30.61 -10.67
N ALA A 506 3.81 30.14 -11.44
CA ALA A 506 3.95 29.06 -12.40
C ALA A 506 4.95 29.38 -13.53
N GLU A 507 4.77 30.53 -14.19
CA GLU A 507 5.68 30.98 -15.26
C GLU A 507 7.09 31.28 -14.75
N LYS A 508 7.21 31.76 -13.50
CA LYS A 508 8.50 32.01 -12.84
C LYS A 508 9.23 30.68 -12.53
N ALA A 509 8.50 29.70 -12.00
CA ALA A 509 9.03 28.37 -11.71
C ALA A 509 9.48 27.66 -12.99
N TRP A 510 8.68 27.69 -14.07
CA TRP A 510 9.05 27.18 -15.39
C TRP A 510 10.36 27.76 -15.91
N LYS A 511 10.50 29.09 -15.89
CA LYS A 511 11.72 29.79 -16.35
C LYS A 511 12.94 29.39 -15.50
N SER A 512 12.76 29.25 -14.19
CA SER A 512 13.82 28.83 -13.29
C SER A 512 14.24 27.37 -13.50
N ALA A 513 13.29 26.46 -13.69
CA ALA A 513 13.57 25.05 -13.99
C ALA A 513 14.31 24.89 -15.32
N ASN A 514 13.94 25.62 -16.37
CA ASN A 514 14.65 25.59 -17.66
C ASN A 514 16.10 26.11 -17.56
N LYS A 515 16.38 27.03 -16.63
CA LYS A 515 17.74 27.50 -16.31
C LYS A 515 18.52 26.52 -15.44
N HIS A 516 17.83 25.73 -14.63
CA HIS A 516 18.38 24.78 -13.67
C HIS A 516 17.70 23.40 -13.81
N PRO A 517 17.90 22.69 -14.94
CA PRO A 517 17.11 21.50 -15.29
C PRO A 517 17.58 20.21 -14.60
N ASN A 518 18.67 20.25 -13.84
CA ASN A 518 19.35 19.09 -13.26
C ASN A 518 19.79 19.36 -11.81
N VAL A 519 18.90 19.94 -11.01
CA VAL A 519 19.11 20.15 -9.57
C VAL A 519 18.25 19.14 -8.82
N PHE A 520 18.87 18.07 -8.33
CA PHE A 520 18.15 16.93 -7.78
C PHE A 520 18.02 17.00 -6.25
N ALA A 521 16.99 16.33 -5.72
CA ALA A 521 16.81 16.18 -4.30
C ALA A 521 17.69 15.02 -3.79
N TYR A 522 18.50 15.28 -2.78
CA TYR A 522 19.16 14.27 -1.96
C TYR A 522 18.88 14.60 -0.51
N ASP A 523 18.85 13.57 0.33
CA ASP A 523 18.60 13.77 1.75
C ASP A 523 19.77 14.48 2.43
N ASN A 524 19.45 15.56 3.14
CA ASN A 524 20.37 16.46 3.79
C ASN A 524 20.21 16.51 5.32
N PHE A 525 19.12 15.95 5.86
CA PHE A 525 18.91 15.80 7.29
C PHE A 525 17.88 14.71 7.58
N VAL A 526 18.10 13.94 8.65
CA VAL A 526 17.50 12.61 8.83
C VAL A 526 16.08 12.60 9.41
N GLY A 527 15.40 13.75 9.49
CA GLY A 527 14.04 13.85 10.06
C GLY A 527 12.90 13.86 9.05
N SER A 528 13.12 13.35 7.84
CA SER A 528 12.11 13.32 6.78
C SER A 528 12.41 12.28 5.72
N GLY A 529 11.40 11.95 4.90
CA GLY A 529 11.61 11.21 3.66
C GLY A 529 12.50 12.01 2.68
N PRO A 530 13.25 11.33 1.79
CA PRO A 530 14.08 12.01 0.80
C PRO A 530 13.25 12.63 -0.33
N TYR A 531 12.21 11.91 -0.79
CA TYR A 531 11.48 12.17 -2.04
C TYR A 531 12.44 12.48 -3.21
N ASP A 532 13.52 11.71 -3.31
CA ASP A 532 14.56 11.88 -4.32
C ASP A 532 14.11 11.40 -5.70
N ASP A 533 14.50 12.16 -6.72
CA ASP A 533 14.40 11.81 -8.12
C ASP A 533 15.55 12.47 -8.91
N THR A 534 16.02 11.76 -9.94
CA THR A 534 17.03 12.22 -10.90
C THR A 534 16.53 12.24 -12.36
N LYS A 535 15.23 12.02 -12.60
CA LYS A 535 14.60 11.90 -13.93
C LYS A 535 13.42 12.86 -14.11
N VAL A 536 13.69 14.15 -13.94
CA VAL A 536 12.66 15.21 -13.97
C VAL A 536 12.05 15.53 -15.35
N ASP A 537 12.25 14.69 -16.37
CA ASP A 537 11.83 15.00 -17.74
C ASP A 537 10.32 14.78 -17.99
N ASP A 538 9.64 14.04 -17.11
CA ASP A 538 8.18 13.99 -17.05
C ASP A 538 7.54 15.13 -16.26
N GLU A 539 8.15 15.63 -15.17
CA GLU A 539 7.71 16.90 -14.59
C GLU A 539 7.80 18.05 -15.61
N PHE A 540 8.83 18.07 -16.47
CA PHE A 540 8.92 19.06 -17.55
C PHE A 540 7.74 18.95 -18.53
N TYR A 541 7.36 17.72 -18.90
CA TYR A 541 6.19 17.47 -19.74
C TYR A 541 4.89 17.88 -19.06
N TRP A 542 4.69 17.51 -17.80
CA TRP A 542 3.50 17.82 -17.03
C TRP A 542 3.35 19.34 -16.79
N ALA A 543 4.41 20.01 -16.33
CA ALA A 543 4.39 21.46 -16.15
C ALA A 543 4.10 22.20 -17.47
N ALA A 544 4.67 21.74 -18.59
CA ALA A 544 4.37 22.30 -19.91
C ALA A 544 2.90 22.06 -20.30
N ALA A 545 2.35 20.86 -20.09
CA ALA A 545 0.95 20.53 -20.34
C ALA A 545 -0.02 21.42 -19.56
N GLU A 546 0.25 21.63 -18.26
CA GLU A 546 -0.56 22.50 -17.40
C GLU A 546 -0.46 23.97 -17.82
N LEU A 547 0.75 24.46 -18.12
CA LEU A 547 0.98 25.84 -18.56
C LEU A 547 0.38 26.12 -19.95
N PHE A 548 0.50 25.19 -20.90
CA PHE A 548 -0.13 25.29 -22.21
C PHE A 548 -1.65 25.38 -22.09
N THR A 549 -2.27 24.43 -21.38
CA THR A 549 -3.71 24.38 -21.14
C THR A 549 -4.24 25.66 -20.47
N THR A 550 -3.41 26.30 -19.65
CA THR A 550 -3.77 27.52 -18.91
C THR A 550 -3.59 28.80 -19.73
N THR A 551 -2.70 28.83 -20.72
CA THR A 551 -2.22 30.08 -21.36
C THR A 551 -2.26 30.12 -22.89
N GLY A 552 -2.34 28.97 -23.57
CA GLY A 552 -2.24 28.85 -25.03
C GLY A 552 -0.87 29.21 -25.63
N LYS A 553 0.16 29.49 -24.83
CA LYS A 553 1.47 29.96 -25.35
C LYS A 553 2.23 28.86 -26.09
N ALA A 554 2.80 29.24 -27.24
CA ALA A 554 3.58 28.35 -28.10
C ALA A 554 4.80 27.72 -27.42
N GLU A 555 5.49 28.44 -26.52
CA GLU A 555 6.69 27.93 -25.81
C GLU A 555 6.40 26.62 -25.05
N TYR A 556 5.20 26.49 -24.48
CA TYR A 556 4.78 25.28 -23.75
C TYR A 556 4.33 24.18 -24.73
N LEU A 557 3.68 24.54 -25.84
CA LEU A 557 3.31 23.59 -26.90
C LEU A 557 4.54 22.95 -27.55
N ASP A 558 5.60 23.72 -27.76
CA ASP A 558 6.86 23.23 -28.30
C ASP A 558 7.56 22.30 -27.30
N ALA A 559 7.57 22.65 -26.00
CA ALA A 559 8.09 21.76 -24.95
C ALA A 559 7.32 20.43 -24.85
N ILE A 560 5.99 20.49 -24.92
CA ILE A 560 5.09 19.31 -24.97
C ILE A 560 5.44 18.40 -26.16
N LYS A 561 5.54 18.97 -27.37
CA LYS A 561 5.79 18.20 -28.61
C LYS A 561 7.20 17.64 -28.72
N ASN A 562 8.18 18.29 -28.11
CA ASN A 562 9.57 17.81 -28.05
C ASN A 562 9.80 16.77 -26.94
N SER A 563 8.84 16.57 -26.03
CA SER A 563 8.95 15.55 -24.98
C SER A 563 8.71 14.14 -25.52
N ARG A 564 9.49 13.17 -25.01
CA ARG A 564 9.26 11.73 -25.25
C ARG A 564 7.91 11.24 -24.70
N TYR A 565 7.30 12.00 -23.78
CA TYR A 565 6.02 11.68 -23.15
C TYR A 565 4.80 12.25 -23.90
N TYR A 566 4.98 12.84 -25.10
CA TYR A 566 3.88 13.48 -25.83
C TYR A 566 2.70 12.52 -26.10
N LEU A 567 1.63 12.72 -25.33
CA LEU A 567 0.40 11.93 -25.33
C LEU A 567 0.59 10.46 -24.93
N THR A 568 1.62 10.16 -24.14
CA THR A 568 1.83 8.84 -23.52
C THR A 568 1.01 8.70 -22.24
N SER A 569 0.69 7.46 -21.89
CA SER A 569 -0.07 7.06 -20.70
C SER A 569 0.43 5.67 -20.26
N PRO A 570 0.27 5.26 -18.99
CA PRO A 570 0.72 3.97 -18.49
C PRO A 570 0.36 2.78 -19.39
N LYS A 571 1.23 1.79 -19.48
CA LYS A 571 0.99 0.60 -20.33
C LYS A 571 -0.02 -0.38 -19.73
N GLY A 572 -0.20 -0.37 -18.41
CA GLY A 572 -0.99 -1.38 -17.70
C GLY A 572 -0.38 -2.79 -17.71
N ASP A 573 0.95 -2.88 -17.86
CA ASP A 573 1.68 -4.14 -17.80
C ASP A 573 2.06 -4.55 -16.36
N LYS A 574 2.64 -5.75 -16.22
CA LYS A 574 3.08 -6.33 -14.94
C LYS A 574 4.20 -5.56 -14.26
N ASP A 575 4.90 -4.71 -15.01
CA ASP A 575 6.04 -3.92 -14.57
C ASP A 575 5.62 -2.49 -14.20
N ALA A 576 4.30 -2.21 -14.22
CA ALA A 576 3.70 -0.91 -13.92
C ALA A 576 4.30 0.25 -14.75
N THR A 577 4.67 -0.02 -16.00
CA THR A 577 5.40 0.95 -16.84
C THR A 577 4.61 2.24 -17.05
N GLY A 578 5.09 3.34 -16.49
CA GLY A 578 4.47 4.66 -16.57
C GLY A 578 3.22 4.83 -15.72
N ASP A 579 2.98 3.97 -14.72
CA ASP A 579 1.91 4.16 -13.74
C ASP A 579 2.10 5.50 -13.02
N LEU A 580 1.01 6.24 -12.80
CA LEU A 580 1.05 7.54 -12.13
C LEU A 580 1.43 7.39 -10.64
N PHE A 581 2.50 8.07 -10.22
CA PHE A 581 2.91 8.24 -8.82
C PHE A 581 3.85 9.46 -8.70
N TRP A 582 4.40 9.70 -7.50
CA TRP A 582 5.15 10.93 -7.22
C TRP A 582 6.52 11.05 -7.94
N GLN A 583 7.06 9.98 -8.55
CA GLN A 583 8.27 10.00 -9.42
C GLN A 583 7.96 9.74 -10.91
N ASP A 584 6.70 9.55 -11.30
CA ASP A 584 6.30 9.53 -12.72
C ASP A 584 4.95 10.23 -12.84
N VAL A 585 5.05 11.52 -13.17
CA VAL A 585 3.91 12.42 -13.31
C VAL A 585 3.59 12.71 -14.78
N SER A 586 4.23 11.98 -15.71
CA SER A 586 4.02 12.14 -17.15
C SER A 586 2.53 12.06 -17.51
N ALA A 587 1.84 11.07 -16.94
CA ALA A 587 0.45 10.80 -17.21
C ALA A 587 -0.50 11.92 -16.73
N ALA A 588 -0.13 12.70 -15.71
CA ALA A 588 -0.92 13.84 -15.25
C ALA A 588 -1.03 14.91 -16.36
N GLY A 589 0.07 15.17 -17.08
CA GLY A 589 0.07 16.05 -18.24
C GLY A 589 -0.84 15.55 -19.38
N THR A 590 -0.77 14.26 -19.72
CA THR A 590 -1.65 13.68 -20.75
C THR A 590 -3.12 13.69 -20.34
N ILE A 591 -3.43 13.47 -19.05
CA ILE A 591 -4.79 13.60 -18.51
C ILE A 591 -5.32 15.02 -18.71
N THR A 592 -4.54 16.05 -18.33
CA THR A 592 -4.94 17.45 -18.51
C THR A 592 -5.19 17.79 -19.98
N LEU A 593 -4.30 17.38 -20.90
CA LEU A 593 -4.45 17.62 -22.35
C LEU A 593 -5.64 16.88 -22.98
N ALA A 594 -6.08 15.75 -22.39
CA ALA A 594 -7.24 14.99 -22.83
C ALA A 594 -8.57 15.52 -22.24
N LEU A 595 -8.56 16.01 -21.00
CA LEU A 595 -9.75 16.38 -20.23
C LEU A 595 -10.14 17.86 -20.40
N VAL A 596 -9.17 18.77 -20.23
CA VAL A 596 -9.42 20.21 -20.12
C VAL A 596 -9.37 20.86 -21.51
N PRO A 597 -10.33 21.74 -21.89
CA PRO A 597 -10.28 22.45 -23.17
C PRO A 597 -8.97 23.22 -23.36
N ASN A 598 -8.30 22.98 -24.49
CA ASN A 598 -7.00 23.57 -24.83
C ASN A 598 -6.82 23.66 -26.36
N ASP A 599 -5.80 24.38 -26.83
CA ASP A 599 -5.57 24.69 -28.26
C ASP A 599 -4.77 23.60 -29.01
N LEU A 600 -4.71 22.35 -28.52
CA LEU A 600 -4.15 21.24 -29.32
C LEU A 600 -5.01 20.97 -30.57
N PRO A 601 -4.41 20.42 -31.65
CA PRO A 601 -5.17 19.84 -32.75
C PRO A 601 -6.19 18.80 -32.23
N ALA A 602 -7.41 18.81 -32.76
CA ALA A 602 -8.47 17.91 -32.30
C ALA A 602 -8.11 16.41 -32.39
N GLU A 603 -7.29 16.03 -33.39
CA GLU A 603 -6.78 14.66 -33.52
C GLU A 603 -5.73 14.31 -32.44
N ASP A 604 -4.98 15.29 -31.92
CA ASP A 604 -4.05 15.09 -30.80
C ASP A 604 -4.82 14.94 -29.47
N VAL A 605 -5.85 15.74 -29.22
CA VAL A 605 -6.76 15.56 -28.06
C VAL A 605 -7.43 14.17 -28.11
N LYS A 606 -7.90 13.76 -29.29
CA LYS A 606 -8.50 12.44 -29.53
C LYS A 606 -7.48 11.31 -29.34
N LYS A 607 -6.24 11.49 -29.77
CA LYS A 607 -5.14 10.56 -29.50
C LYS A 607 -4.85 10.44 -28.01
N ALA A 608 -4.80 11.55 -27.27
CA ALA A 608 -4.62 11.54 -25.81
C ALA A 608 -5.71 10.72 -25.09
N LYS A 609 -6.99 10.96 -25.43
CA LYS A 609 -8.13 10.16 -24.94
C LYS A 609 -7.99 8.68 -25.30
N GLN A 610 -7.59 8.36 -26.54
CA GLN A 610 -7.42 6.98 -26.98
C GLN A 610 -6.28 6.27 -26.23
N THR A 611 -5.16 6.94 -25.93
CA THR A 611 -4.09 6.36 -25.12
C THR A 611 -4.59 6.03 -23.71
N ILE A 612 -5.34 6.94 -23.06
CA ILE A 612 -5.97 6.71 -21.74
C ILE A 612 -6.95 5.53 -21.78
N ILE A 613 -7.78 5.43 -22.83
CA ILE A 613 -8.71 4.30 -23.03
C ILE A 613 -7.93 2.98 -23.18
N ASN A 614 -6.78 2.98 -23.85
CA ASN A 614 -5.93 1.79 -23.99
C ASN A 614 -5.32 1.37 -22.65
N THR A 615 -4.82 2.31 -21.86
CA THR A 615 -4.39 2.09 -20.46
C THR A 615 -5.49 1.46 -19.62
N ALA A 616 -6.70 2.04 -19.64
CA ALA A 616 -7.85 1.54 -18.90
C ALA A 616 -8.31 0.15 -19.37
N ASN A 617 -8.17 -0.19 -20.65
CA ASN A 617 -8.42 -1.55 -21.15
C ASN A 617 -7.45 -2.58 -20.54
N ALA A 618 -6.15 -2.27 -20.45
CA ALA A 618 -5.15 -3.16 -19.85
C ALA A 618 -5.39 -3.36 -18.33
N TYR A 619 -5.74 -2.29 -17.61
CA TYR A 619 -6.15 -2.36 -16.21
C TYR A 619 -7.41 -3.22 -16.02
N ALA A 620 -8.47 -3.00 -16.82
CA ALA A 620 -9.70 -3.78 -16.75
C ALA A 620 -9.51 -5.25 -17.19
N GLN A 621 -8.54 -5.54 -18.05
CA GLN A 621 -8.17 -6.91 -18.43
C GLN A 621 -7.45 -7.64 -17.28
N SER A 622 -6.60 -6.94 -16.52
CA SER A 622 -5.85 -7.51 -15.40
C SER A 622 -6.75 -8.14 -14.32
N VAL A 623 -7.93 -7.54 -14.08
CA VAL A 623 -9.00 -8.04 -13.20
C VAL A 623 -9.42 -9.49 -13.50
N GLN A 624 -9.30 -9.96 -14.75
CA GLN A 624 -9.68 -11.33 -15.13
C GLN A 624 -8.56 -12.36 -14.89
N THR A 625 -7.34 -11.89 -14.58
CA THR A 625 -6.13 -12.71 -14.45
C THR A 625 -5.59 -12.82 -13.02
N GLU A 626 -6.27 -12.19 -12.05
CA GLU A 626 -5.88 -12.12 -10.65
C GLU A 626 -7.06 -12.62 -9.77
N GLY A 627 -6.77 -13.45 -8.77
CA GLY A 627 -7.80 -14.22 -8.03
C GLY A 627 -8.59 -13.40 -6.99
N TYR A 628 -8.08 -12.23 -6.61
CA TYR A 628 -8.79 -11.19 -5.87
C TYR A 628 -9.39 -10.11 -6.78
N LEU A 629 -9.31 -10.33 -8.09
CA LEU A 629 -9.98 -9.62 -9.17
C LEU A 629 -9.63 -8.13 -9.24
N ILE A 630 -8.37 -7.74 -9.02
CA ILE A 630 -7.93 -6.32 -9.04
C ILE A 630 -7.34 -5.87 -10.38
N PRO A 631 -7.36 -4.55 -10.70
CA PRO A 631 -6.69 -3.99 -11.88
C PRO A 631 -5.15 -3.92 -11.76
N TYR A 632 -4.53 -4.96 -11.20
CA TYR A 632 -3.09 -5.06 -10.93
C TYR A 632 -2.61 -6.50 -11.16
N SER A 633 -1.47 -6.66 -11.84
CA SER A 633 -0.99 -7.97 -12.32
C SER A 633 0.44 -8.31 -11.91
N ALA A 634 1.08 -7.44 -11.12
CA ALA A 634 2.39 -7.73 -10.51
C ALA A 634 2.24 -8.75 -9.36
N VAL A 635 3.30 -9.52 -9.11
CA VAL A 635 3.39 -10.47 -7.99
C VAL A 635 4.09 -9.82 -6.79
N GLU A 636 5.06 -8.94 -7.05
CA GLU A 636 5.71 -8.10 -6.05
C GLU A 636 4.95 -6.78 -5.89
N TYR A 637 4.85 -6.31 -4.65
CA TYR A 637 4.05 -5.14 -4.28
C TYR A 637 4.98 -4.05 -3.72
N PRO A 638 4.97 -2.82 -4.27
CA PRO A 638 5.78 -1.72 -3.77
C PRO A 638 5.19 -1.08 -2.50
N TRP A 639 5.97 -0.21 -1.85
CA TRP A 639 5.46 0.68 -0.80
C TRP A 639 4.33 1.53 -1.37
N GLY A 640 3.16 1.50 -0.74
CA GLY A 640 1.99 2.26 -1.20
C GLY A 640 1.18 1.55 -2.29
N SER A 641 1.24 0.22 -2.40
CA SER A 641 0.54 -0.56 -3.43
C SER A 641 -0.98 -0.32 -3.53
N ASN A 642 -1.65 0.04 -2.44
CA ASN A 642 -3.06 0.46 -2.49
C ASN A 642 -3.23 1.76 -3.30
N SER A 643 -2.26 2.68 -3.28
CA SER A 643 -2.28 3.89 -4.09
C SER A 643 -2.13 3.62 -5.58
N ASN A 644 -1.41 2.55 -5.99
CA ASN A 644 -1.41 2.13 -7.38
C ASN A 644 -2.84 1.79 -7.83
N LEU A 645 -3.61 1.02 -7.03
CA LEU A 645 -5.00 0.70 -7.35
C LEU A 645 -5.89 1.95 -7.50
N MET A 646 -5.67 2.96 -6.64
CA MET A 646 -6.44 4.21 -6.68
C MET A 646 -6.01 5.13 -7.83
N ASN A 647 -4.71 5.28 -8.11
CA ASN A 647 -4.22 6.04 -9.28
C ASN A 647 -4.68 5.40 -10.59
N ARG A 648 -4.63 4.06 -10.70
CA ARG A 648 -5.20 3.31 -11.84
C ARG A 648 -6.70 3.56 -12.01
N SER A 649 -7.42 3.80 -10.92
CA SER A 649 -8.86 4.09 -10.93
C SER A 649 -9.20 5.45 -11.57
N ILE A 650 -8.29 6.43 -11.54
CA ILE A 650 -8.46 7.70 -12.27
C ILE A 650 -8.58 7.44 -13.78
N PHE A 651 -7.70 6.62 -14.36
CA PHE A 651 -7.77 6.23 -15.79
C PHE A 651 -9.03 5.45 -16.12
N LEU A 652 -9.50 4.58 -15.21
CA LEU A 652 -10.75 3.84 -15.38
C LEU A 652 -11.97 4.78 -15.40
N GLY A 653 -12.03 5.77 -14.51
CA GLY A 653 -13.09 6.78 -14.51
C GLY A 653 -13.08 7.64 -15.77
N LEU A 654 -11.93 8.20 -16.15
CA LEU A 654 -11.80 9.01 -17.37
C LEU A 654 -12.12 8.20 -18.65
N ALA A 655 -11.71 6.94 -18.73
CA ALA A 655 -12.07 6.09 -19.86
C ALA A 655 -13.57 5.76 -19.91
N HIS A 656 -14.26 5.63 -18.77
CA HIS A 656 -15.72 5.56 -18.75
C HIS A 656 -16.34 6.85 -19.28
N ASP A 657 -15.92 8.03 -18.84
CA ASP A 657 -16.47 9.30 -19.34
C ASP A 657 -16.28 9.47 -20.86
N PHE A 658 -15.13 9.03 -21.39
CA PHE A 658 -14.83 9.15 -22.82
C PHE A 658 -15.58 8.13 -23.70
N THR A 659 -16.19 7.08 -23.13
CA THR A 659 -16.75 5.95 -23.90
C THR A 659 -18.17 5.52 -23.52
N GLY A 660 -18.62 5.80 -22.30
CA GLY A 660 -19.82 5.24 -21.68
C GLY A 660 -19.73 3.76 -21.27
N ASP A 661 -18.56 3.12 -21.37
CA ASP A 661 -18.42 1.69 -21.10
C ASP A 661 -18.29 1.38 -19.59
N ARG A 662 -19.36 0.84 -19.01
CA ARG A 662 -19.45 0.47 -17.58
C ARG A 662 -18.36 -0.50 -17.11
N LYS A 663 -17.65 -1.22 -18.00
CA LYS A 663 -16.58 -2.15 -17.58
C LYS A 663 -15.45 -1.44 -16.81
N TYR A 664 -15.19 -0.16 -17.08
CA TYR A 664 -14.13 0.57 -16.40
C TYR A 664 -14.52 0.94 -14.95
N VAL A 665 -15.74 1.47 -14.75
CA VAL A 665 -16.28 1.72 -13.40
C VAL A 665 -16.46 0.41 -12.62
N GLN A 666 -16.72 -0.69 -13.32
CA GLN A 666 -16.70 -2.01 -12.69
C GLN A 666 -15.30 -2.38 -12.17
N ALA A 667 -14.25 -2.27 -12.99
CA ALA A 667 -12.87 -2.52 -12.55
C ALA A 667 -12.42 -1.59 -11.41
N MET A 668 -12.96 -0.36 -11.34
CA MET A 668 -12.80 0.55 -10.20
C MET A 668 -13.52 0.04 -8.95
N SER A 669 -14.77 -0.45 -9.07
CA SER A 669 -15.48 -1.10 -7.96
C SER A 669 -14.72 -2.32 -7.44
N ASP A 670 -14.05 -3.07 -8.31
CA ASP A 670 -13.23 -4.21 -7.94
C ASP A 670 -11.93 -3.82 -7.20
N ALA A 671 -11.33 -2.66 -7.53
CA ALA A 671 -10.25 -2.09 -6.74
C ALA A 671 -10.73 -1.70 -5.33
N MET A 672 -11.91 -1.08 -5.23
CA MET A 672 -12.53 -0.75 -3.95
C MET A 672 -12.86 -2.00 -3.12
N ASP A 673 -13.38 -3.06 -3.74
CA ASP A 673 -13.65 -4.34 -3.07
C ASP A 673 -12.39 -4.91 -2.40
N TYR A 674 -11.24 -4.88 -3.08
CA TYR A 674 -9.97 -5.33 -2.52
C TYR A 674 -9.53 -4.46 -1.34
N VAL A 675 -9.56 -3.14 -1.51
CA VAL A 675 -9.15 -2.19 -0.46
C VAL A 675 -10.07 -2.26 0.78
N LEU A 676 -11.32 -2.71 0.60
CA LEU A 676 -12.33 -2.89 1.66
C LEU A 676 -12.50 -4.34 2.15
N GLY A 677 -11.57 -5.26 1.84
CA GLY A 677 -11.50 -6.58 2.48
C GLY A 677 -11.53 -7.81 1.57
N ARG A 678 -11.78 -7.66 0.26
CA ARG A 678 -11.67 -8.76 -0.72
C ARG A 678 -10.20 -9.00 -1.09
N ASN A 679 -9.39 -9.40 -0.11
CA ASN A 679 -7.95 -9.63 -0.24
C ASN A 679 -7.47 -10.83 0.64
N PRO A 680 -6.24 -11.35 0.43
CA PRO A 680 -5.70 -12.51 1.16
C PRO A 680 -5.60 -12.34 2.67
N LEU A 681 -5.65 -11.10 3.15
CA LEU A 681 -5.59 -10.79 4.58
C LEU A 681 -6.97 -10.60 5.19
N ASP A 682 -8.06 -10.49 4.42
CA ASP A 682 -9.41 -10.15 4.93
C ASP A 682 -9.40 -8.78 5.65
N GLN A 683 -8.59 -7.85 5.14
CA GLN A 683 -8.36 -6.56 5.76
C GLN A 683 -9.08 -5.46 5.00
N SER A 684 -9.93 -4.66 5.66
CA SER A 684 -10.21 -3.33 5.14
C SER A 684 -9.00 -2.44 5.44
N TYR A 685 -8.30 -1.99 4.40
CA TYR A 685 -7.19 -1.04 4.53
C TYR A 685 -7.67 0.39 4.78
N VAL A 686 -8.99 0.60 4.89
CA VAL A 686 -9.62 1.88 5.20
C VAL A 686 -10.04 1.91 6.67
N SER A 687 -9.62 2.95 7.38
CA SER A 687 -9.98 3.13 8.78
C SER A 687 -11.47 3.39 8.96
N GLY A 688 -12.06 2.83 10.03
CA GLY A 688 -13.49 2.99 10.35
C GLY A 688 -14.48 2.28 9.41
N TYR A 689 -14.02 1.65 8.32
CA TYR A 689 -14.87 0.96 7.35
C TYR A 689 -14.59 -0.54 7.30
N GLY A 690 -15.66 -1.35 7.19
CA GLY A 690 -15.58 -2.80 7.17
C GLY A 690 -15.69 -3.47 8.55
N SER A 691 -15.75 -4.80 8.57
CA SER A 691 -15.80 -5.60 9.81
C SER A 691 -14.43 -5.70 10.48
N ARG A 692 -13.35 -5.53 9.71
CA ARG A 692 -11.97 -5.48 10.17
C ARG A 692 -11.23 -4.28 9.55
N PRO A 693 -11.53 -3.05 10.01
CA PRO A 693 -10.91 -1.82 9.53
C PRO A 693 -9.44 -1.71 9.93
N LEU A 694 -8.70 -0.84 9.23
CA LEU A 694 -7.41 -0.31 9.68
C LEU A 694 -7.59 0.39 11.04
N LYS A 695 -6.69 0.12 12.00
CA LYS A 695 -6.72 0.74 13.33
C LYS A 695 -5.42 1.41 13.74
N ASN A 696 -4.27 0.84 13.35
CA ASN A 696 -2.96 1.21 13.87
C ASN A 696 -2.00 1.68 12.76
N PRO A 697 -2.36 2.68 11.93
CA PRO A 697 -1.44 3.20 10.93
C PRO A 697 -0.18 3.76 11.58
N HIS A 698 0.96 3.70 10.87
CA HIS A 698 2.17 4.42 11.28
C HIS A 698 1.91 5.92 11.21
N HIS A 699 1.55 6.53 12.35
CA HIS A 699 1.18 7.94 12.41
C HIS A 699 1.40 8.51 13.82
N ARG A 700 2.18 9.60 13.93
CA ARG A 700 2.62 10.15 15.23
C ARG A 700 1.48 10.56 16.17
N PHE A 701 0.37 11.10 15.65
CA PHE A 701 -0.79 11.49 16.47
C PHE A 701 -1.82 10.38 16.71
N TRP A 702 -2.22 9.61 15.69
CA TRP A 702 -3.21 8.53 15.79
C TRP A 702 -2.63 7.23 16.38
N ALA A 703 -1.99 7.36 17.54
CA ALA A 703 -1.06 6.39 18.09
C ALA A 703 -1.62 5.56 19.26
N GLN A 704 -2.94 5.29 19.26
CA GLN A 704 -3.65 4.59 20.34
C GLN A 704 -3.02 3.23 20.74
N GLN A 705 -2.34 2.54 19.81
CA GLN A 705 -1.64 1.28 20.09
C GLN A 705 -0.45 1.45 21.06
N LEU A 706 0.23 2.60 21.06
CA LEU A 706 1.36 2.90 21.94
C LEU A 706 0.90 3.60 23.23
N ASP A 707 -0.13 4.44 23.13
CA ASP A 707 -0.65 5.25 24.22
C ASP A 707 -2.18 5.34 24.13
N PRO A 708 -2.93 4.70 25.06
CA PRO A 708 -4.39 4.75 25.08
C PRO A 708 -5.01 6.16 25.18
N SER A 709 -4.23 7.18 25.56
CA SER A 709 -4.68 8.58 25.57
C SER A 709 -4.53 9.29 24.21
N SER A 710 -3.77 8.71 23.29
CA SER A 710 -3.73 9.13 21.88
C SER A 710 -4.99 8.65 21.14
N PRO A 711 -5.53 9.45 20.20
CA PRO A 711 -6.72 9.07 19.44
C PRO A 711 -6.47 7.85 18.55
N LEU A 712 -7.55 7.11 18.27
CA LEU A 712 -7.58 6.17 17.15
C LEU A 712 -7.56 6.96 15.83
N VAL A 713 -7.14 6.34 14.74
CA VAL A 713 -7.29 6.89 13.38
C VAL A 713 -8.75 7.35 13.10
N PRO A 714 -9.01 8.49 12.42
CA PRO A 714 -10.33 8.88 11.96
C PRO A 714 -10.84 7.91 10.88
N PRO A 715 -12.14 7.85 10.57
CA PRO A 715 -12.61 7.08 9.41
C PRO A 715 -12.11 7.69 8.09
N GLY A 716 -12.01 6.87 7.04
CA GLY A 716 -11.71 7.32 5.67
C GLY A 716 -10.21 7.51 5.33
N VAL A 717 -9.30 7.02 6.18
CA VAL A 717 -7.85 7.02 5.90
C VAL A 717 -7.45 5.67 5.31
N MET A 718 -6.69 5.69 4.22
CA MET A 718 -6.22 4.49 3.53
C MET A 718 -4.75 4.20 3.85
N SER A 719 -4.48 2.99 4.34
CA SER A 719 -3.12 2.45 4.53
C SER A 719 -2.42 2.23 3.19
N GLY A 720 -1.10 2.41 3.15
CA GLY A 720 -0.27 2.14 1.97
C GLY A 720 -0.44 0.73 1.41
N GLY A 721 -0.71 -0.25 2.27
CA GLY A 721 -1.01 -1.63 1.87
C GLY A 721 0.22 -2.50 1.69
N PRO A 722 0.05 -3.73 1.16
CA PRO A 722 1.12 -4.72 1.11
C PRO A 722 2.37 -4.21 0.41
N ASN A 723 3.53 -4.56 0.95
CA ASN A 723 4.83 -4.24 0.37
C ASN A 723 5.76 -5.44 0.57
N SER A 724 6.17 -6.03 -0.55
CA SER A 724 7.04 -7.20 -0.61
C SER A 724 8.42 -6.88 -1.20
N ILE A 725 8.73 -5.59 -1.37
CA ILE A 725 10.00 -5.11 -1.96
C ILE A 725 10.89 -4.49 -0.87
N SER A 726 10.33 -3.65 0.00
CA SER A 726 11.08 -2.99 1.08
C SER A 726 10.69 -3.50 2.46
N PHE A 727 11.63 -4.24 3.07
CA PHE A 727 11.53 -4.78 4.42
C PHE A 727 12.44 -4.03 5.41
N SER A 728 12.55 -2.70 5.27
CA SER A 728 13.49 -1.87 6.05
C SER A 728 13.02 -1.51 7.46
N ASP A 729 11.73 -1.71 7.79
CA ASP A 729 11.22 -1.57 9.15
C ASP A 729 11.25 -2.91 9.93
N PRO A 730 11.34 -2.90 11.28
CA PRO A 730 11.43 -4.13 12.07
C PRO A 730 10.24 -5.09 11.93
N ILE A 731 9.05 -4.58 11.62
CA ILE A 731 7.85 -5.40 11.43
C ILE A 731 7.89 -6.06 10.06
N ALA A 732 8.20 -5.30 9.00
CA ALA A 732 8.40 -5.80 7.66
C ALA A 732 9.57 -6.82 7.62
N ALA A 733 10.69 -6.53 8.28
CA ALA A 733 11.81 -7.46 8.42
C ALA A 733 11.38 -8.83 8.99
N SER A 734 10.45 -8.85 9.96
CA SER A 734 9.88 -10.10 10.51
C SER A 734 8.98 -10.88 9.55
N LEU A 735 8.51 -10.25 8.46
CA LEU A 735 7.72 -10.87 7.40
C LEU A 735 8.58 -11.34 6.22
N LYS A 736 9.85 -10.93 6.11
CA LYS A 736 10.70 -11.23 4.96
C LYS A 736 10.94 -12.74 4.84
N GLY A 737 10.51 -13.32 3.71
CA GLY A 737 10.55 -14.77 3.50
C GLY A 737 9.44 -15.57 4.21
N HIS A 738 8.52 -14.90 4.93
CA HIS A 738 7.34 -15.48 5.57
C HIS A 738 6.01 -15.00 4.96
N CYS A 739 6.07 -14.03 4.05
CA CYS A 739 4.95 -13.51 3.27
C CYS A 739 5.24 -13.56 1.76
N THR A 740 4.22 -13.35 0.92
CA THR A 740 4.31 -13.22 -0.54
C THR A 740 3.36 -12.13 -1.01
N GLY A 741 3.87 -11.15 -1.76
CA GLY A 741 3.09 -10.10 -2.42
C GLY A 741 2.01 -9.47 -1.54
N GLN A 742 0.75 -9.75 -1.86
CA GLN A 742 -0.46 -9.26 -1.19
C GLN A 742 -0.58 -9.63 0.30
N THR A 743 0.20 -10.60 0.78
CA THR A 743 0.20 -11.02 2.20
C THR A 743 1.26 -10.31 3.05
N CYS A 744 2.13 -9.49 2.44
CA CYS A 744 3.18 -8.75 3.13
C CYS A 744 2.66 -7.44 3.75
N TRP A 745 1.82 -7.55 4.78
CA TRP A 745 1.24 -6.40 5.50
C TRP A 745 0.85 -6.76 6.94
N LYS A 746 0.79 -5.75 7.84
CA LYS A 746 0.29 -5.90 9.21
C LYS A 746 -0.32 -4.59 9.74
N ASP A 747 -1.43 -4.68 10.49
CA ASP A 747 -2.07 -3.52 11.16
C ASP A 747 -1.31 -3.14 12.44
N GLU A 748 -0.12 -2.57 12.26
CA GLU A 748 0.86 -2.32 13.32
C GLU A 748 1.51 -0.94 13.13
N ILE A 749 1.54 -0.14 14.20
CA ILE A 749 2.07 1.23 14.17
C ILE A 749 3.58 1.27 13.91
N GLY A 750 4.30 0.20 14.25
CA GLY A 750 5.73 0.03 13.94
C GLY A 750 6.04 -0.23 12.45
N ALA A 751 5.04 -0.49 11.61
CA ALA A 751 5.24 -0.98 10.24
C ALA A 751 5.17 0.15 9.19
N TRP A 752 6.14 1.07 9.13
CA TRP A 752 6.08 2.21 8.22
C TRP A 752 6.11 1.81 6.73
N THR A 753 6.83 0.75 6.33
CA THR A 753 6.87 0.36 4.91
C THR A 753 5.60 -0.33 4.41
N LEU A 754 4.71 -0.72 5.34
CA LEU A 754 3.47 -1.47 5.07
C LEU A 754 2.21 -0.66 5.40
N ASN A 755 2.23 0.09 6.49
CA ASN A 755 1.03 0.58 7.17
C ASN A 755 1.06 2.08 7.52
N GLU A 756 1.92 2.86 6.88
CA GLU A 756 1.80 4.32 6.89
C GLU A 756 0.52 4.79 6.17
N VAL A 757 0.25 6.10 6.20
CA VAL A 757 -0.85 6.81 5.54
C VAL A 757 -0.30 8.12 5.00
N THR A 758 -0.75 8.61 3.84
CA THR A 758 -0.18 9.80 3.18
C THR A 758 -1.19 10.62 2.37
N ILE A 759 -0.86 11.88 2.08
CA ILE A 759 -1.62 12.75 1.15
C ILE A 759 -1.71 12.17 -0.27
N ASN A 760 -0.64 11.57 -0.81
CA ASN A 760 -0.63 11.04 -2.17
C ASN A 760 -1.35 9.68 -2.31
N TRP A 761 -1.70 9.02 -1.21
CA TRP A 761 -2.55 7.82 -1.21
C TRP A 761 -4.01 8.18 -0.94
N ASN A 762 -4.27 9.10 -0.01
CA ASN A 762 -5.64 9.54 0.28
C ASN A 762 -6.24 10.42 -0.84
N ALA A 763 -5.44 11.11 -1.67
CA ALA A 763 -5.93 11.92 -2.78
C ALA A 763 -6.59 11.10 -3.91
N PRO A 764 -5.95 10.07 -4.48
CA PRO A 764 -6.60 9.21 -5.47
C PRO A 764 -7.67 8.30 -4.84
N PHE A 765 -7.58 7.98 -3.55
CA PHE A 765 -8.67 7.31 -2.81
C PHE A 765 -9.92 8.20 -2.71
N PHE A 766 -9.74 9.49 -2.39
CA PHE A 766 -10.80 10.50 -2.46
C PHE A 766 -11.39 10.60 -3.87
N TRP A 767 -10.55 10.68 -4.91
CA TRP A 767 -11.00 10.74 -6.31
C TRP A 767 -11.86 9.52 -6.65
N THR A 768 -11.38 8.32 -6.33
CA THR A 768 -12.03 7.03 -6.61
C THR A 768 -13.36 6.89 -5.87
N THR A 769 -13.39 7.19 -4.58
CA THR A 769 -14.58 7.09 -3.72
C THR A 769 -15.64 8.12 -4.09
N SER A 770 -15.22 9.32 -4.53
CA SER A 770 -16.11 10.36 -5.04
C SER A 770 -16.71 9.97 -6.39
N TYR A 771 -15.89 9.48 -7.33
CA TYR A 771 -16.33 9.06 -8.66
C TYR A 771 -17.33 7.90 -8.61
N ILE A 772 -17.08 6.87 -7.78
CA ILE A 772 -17.97 5.70 -7.72
C ILE A 772 -19.33 6.01 -7.06
N ASP A 773 -19.38 6.98 -6.14
CA ASP A 773 -20.63 7.47 -5.51
C ASP A 773 -21.52 8.27 -6.49
N GLU A 774 -21.01 8.66 -7.66
CA GLU A 774 -21.79 9.32 -8.72
C GLU A 774 -22.92 8.44 -9.28
N GLY A 775 -22.88 7.14 -9.00
CA GLY A 775 -24.02 6.24 -9.16
C GLY A 775 -24.15 5.56 -10.53
N TYR A 776 -23.07 5.44 -11.31
CA TYR A 776 -23.08 4.66 -12.56
C TYR A 776 -23.38 3.17 -12.36
N LEU A 777 -23.17 2.65 -11.14
CA LEU A 777 -23.51 1.28 -10.72
C LEU A 777 -24.73 1.24 -9.77
N ASN A 778 -25.46 2.36 -9.64
CA ASN A 778 -26.73 2.46 -8.91
C ASN A 778 -27.97 2.40 -9.83
N LYS A 779 -27.75 2.27 -11.15
CA LYS A 779 -28.78 2.29 -12.19
C LYS A 779 -28.51 1.21 -13.24
#